data_AF-A0A3M6W069-F1
#
_entry.id   AF-A0A3M6W069-F1
#
_cell.length_a   1.000
_cell.length_b   1.000
_cell.length_c   1.000
_cell.angle_alpha   90.00
_cell.angle_beta   90.00
_cell.angle_gamma   90.00
#
_symmetry.space_group_name_H-M   'P 1'
#
loop_
_entity.id
_entity.type
_entity.pdbx_description
1 polymer ?
#
loop_
_entity_poly.entity_id
_entity_poly.type
_entity_poly.pdbx_seq_one_letter_code
_entity_poly.pdbx_strand_id
1 'polypeptide(L)'
;MFQMPFFKPLKAAIALPFVATVDAFFRINCGVIQTGRVDSVVNPGALAEHAHTLVGSANIGVNSTYETLYNSPCSSCQIQDDLSAYWTPLLYYHYPNGTFIEVPHGGSVIYYLGRGVGGETKTIVPFPEGFQMLSGNKAARSYDNQTMTWGNAKYPGRPVADRVSFACLTAGPGGPEQPYMFTPTLCVNNMRAQIAFQSCWDGENLYKTDNSHVAYLSGIDNGICPPSHPVYLPILFMETSYATTIVPPHEDGTPLEDSRFVFSQGDPTGFGFHGDFVNGWKNSTQLEAVENCLYNDPSYGTVEECPALMRSNTNGAAYNCPEQPPAVDEPVHGLLDWLPGCIEITYGPEAAPPSSMKCGPEDPPPPAIIATRVMTARATVSPTPGSNYGISSQQRYLGCFNDTGGGGYRTLNSISTSNYTVMTVQYCQQWCADRGYRLSGVEYAQECHCDNYINPTAISAQSGNVSWNSCTWNCGGTLTAKFDGEQQLCGGLGHIDVYNNTDPDFDAFGDNSNTAGNAQPYTPAAGFGENYLGCYSDTGARTLSGVSTEALNMTVERCADYCAAQNNGVGYQYYGLEYYSQCFCGNAINPEARLLTPDTSPSNYSCSFRCTGKGSQICGGAGVISLYNVSDFKGPEAKPSVGKYATQRCLTDPANGGRALQGNYTSRPDMTIEHCVKFCLGSFYHYAGVEFGHECFCGNEIKTSTGATAIDCDVTQVMLCPGNNYQFCGGSSFMNLYYSPTL
;
A
#
# COMPACT_ATOMS: atom_id res chain seq x y z
N MET A 1 -3.40 -11.79 8.88
CA MET A 1 -2.39 -11.51 7.85
C MET A 1 -1.69 -10.23 8.27
N PHE A 2 -0.51 -10.34 8.87
CA PHE A 2 0.18 -9.21 9.50
C PHE A 2 0.66 -8.23 8.41
N GLN A 3 0.19 -6.99 8.49
CA GLN A 3 0.64 -5.87 7.68
C GLN A 3 2.09 -5.56 8.07
N MET A 4 3.07 -6.04 7.29
CA MET A 4 4.46 -5.60 7.44
C MET A 4 4.58 -4.14 6.96
N PRO A 5 5.13 -3.21 7.76
CA PRO A 5 5.39 -1.87 7.30
C PRO A 5 6.59 -1.88 6.35
N PHE A 6 6.33 -1.70 5.05
CA PHE A 6 7.38 -1.49 4.06
C PHE A 6 8.04 -0.12 4.29
N PHE A 7 9.33 -0.13 4.64
CA PHE A 7 10.14 1.06 4.86
C PHE A 7 10.30 1.86 3.56
N LYS A 8 10.20 3.19 3.67
CA LYS A 8 10.59 4.14 2.61
C LYS A 8 12.06 3.96 2.24
N PRO A 9 12.46 4.10 0.96
CA PRO A 9 13.87 4.08 0.58
C PRO A 9 14.57 5.32 1.15
N LEU A 10 15.42 5.14 2.15
CA LEU A 10 16.29 6.19 2.65
C LEU A 10 17.48 6.32 1.68
N LYS A 11 17.50 7.40 0.90
CA LYS A 11 18.69 7.80 0.12
C LYS A 11 19.81 8.19 1.11
N ALA A 12 20.72 7.27 1.40
CA ALA A 12 21.97 7.57 2.08
C ALA A 12 23.12 7.51 1.07
N ALA A 13 23.45 8.65 0.47
CA ALA A 13 24.71 8.84 -0.23
C ALA A 13 25.77 9.21 0.81
N ILE A 14 26.73 8.33 1.06
CA ILE A 14 27.99 8.66 1.72
C ILE A 14 29.12 8.13 0.83
N ALA A 15 29.74 9.06 0.10
CA ALA A 15 30.95 8.82 -0.66
C ALA A 15 32.17 8.84 0.30
N LEU A 16 32.96 7.76 0.28
CA LEU A 16 34.33 7.71 0.77
C LEU A 16 35.22 7.34 -0.43
N PRO A 17 36.31 8.08 -0.70
CA PRO A 17 37.12 7.86 -1.88
C PRO A 17 38.12 6.72 -1.62
N PHE A 18 37.73 5.49 -1.92
CA PHE A 18 38.67 4.48 -2.37
C PHE A 18 38.44 4.32 -3.87
N VAL A 19 39.51 4.48 -4.66
CA VAL A 19 39.51 4.14 -6.09
C VAL A 19 39.46 2.61 -6.19
N ALA A 20 38.27 2.05 -6.01
CA ALA A 20 37.93 0.73 -6.50
C ALA A 20 37.39 0.93 -7.92
N THR A 21 37.92 0.18 -8.88
CA THR A 21 37.30 0.05 -10.19
C THR A 21 35.87 -0.44 -9.98
N VAL A 22 34.88 0.28 -10.51
CA VAL A 22 33.46 -0.09 -10.39
C VAL A 22 33.24 -1.39 -11.17
N ASP A 23 32.97 -2.48 -10.47
CA ASP A 23 32.61 -3.75 -11.08
C ASP A 23 31.16 -3.68 -11.57
N ALA A 24 30.91 -4.09 -12.82
CA ALA A 24 29.57 -4.13 -13.39
C ALA A 24 28.81 -5.39 -12.96
N PHE A 25 27.55 -5.23 -12.54
CA PHE A 25 26.68 -6.33 -12.14
C PHE A 25 25.21 -5.95 -12.31
N PHE A 26 24.30 -6.91 -12.26
CA PHE A 26 22.90 -6.65 -11.94
C PHE A 26 22.42 -7.59 -10.83
N ARG A 27 21.39 -7.16 -10.08
CA ARG A 27 20.80 -7.96 -9.00
C ARG A 27 19.30 -8.12 -9.22
N ILE A 28 18.78 -9.27 -8.83
CA ILE A 28 17.38 -9.65 -8.98
C ILE A 28 16.84 -10.03 -7.61
N ASN A 29 15.80 -9.33 -7.18
CA ASN A 29 15.09 -9.68 -5.94
C ASN A 29 14.13 -10.82 -6.24
N CYS A 30 14.20 -11.91 -5.47
CA CYS A 30 13.31 -13.06 -5.65
C CYS A 30 12.60 -13.41 -4.34
N GLY A 31 11.28 -13.50 -4.40
CA GLY A 31 10.45 -13.99 -3.30
C GLY A 31 10.55 -15.50 -3.14
N VAL A 32 10.12 -16.02 -1.99
CA VAL A 32 9.95 -17.46 -1.78
C VAL A 32 8.91 -18.00 -2.75
N ILE A 33 9.27 -19.01 -3.54
CA ILE A 33 8.33 -19.71 -4.43
C ILE A 33 7.91 -21.07 -3.86
N GLN A 34 8.77 -21.69 -3.06
CA GLN A 34 8.47 -22.95 -2.39
C GLN A 34 9.43 -23.18 -1.22
N THR A 35 8.97 -23.91 -0.22
CA THR A 35 9.78 -24.48 0.86
C THR A 35 9.53 -25.98 0.96
N GLY A 36 10.53 -26.75 1.38
CA GLY A 36 10.40 -28.20 1.53
C GLY A 36 11.65 -28.99 1.16
N ARG A 37 11.58 -30.31 1.34
CA ARG A 37 12.65 -31.25 0.94
C ARG A 37 12.65 -31.52 -0.57
N VAL A 38 12.88 -30.45 -1.32
CA VAL A 38 12.89 -30.42 -2.79
C VAL A 38 14.28 -30.09 -3.30
N ASP A 39 14.81 -30.95 -4.16
CA ASP A 39 16.10 -30.79 -4.84
C ASP A 39 16.13 -31.66 -6.10
N SER A 40 15.87 -31.07 -7.26
CA SER A 40 15.83 -31.79 -8.53
C SER A 40 17.21 -32.09 -9.11
N VAL A 41 18.29 -31.54 -8.53
CA VAL A 41 19.66 -31.71 -9.03
C VAL A 41 20.34 -32.86 -8.30
N VAL A 42 20.29 -32.85 -6.96
CA VAL A 42 20.91 -33.88 -6.12
C VAL A 42 20.02 -35.10 -5.95
N ASN A 43 18.70 -34.91 -5.85
CA ASN A 43 17.72 -35.96 -5.56
C ASN A 43 16.55 -36.01 -6.57
N PRO A 44 16.82 -36.14 -7.89
CA PRO A 44 15.77 -36.10 -8.91
C PRO A 44 14.70 -37.19 -8.68
N GLY A 45 13.45 -36.76 -8.54
CA GLY A 45 12.28 -37.61 -8.30
C GLY A 45 12.18 -38.17 -6.88
N ALA A 46 13.05 -37.75 -5.95
CA ALA A 46 13.09 -38.22 -4.58
C ALA A 46 13.03 -37.05 -3.59
N LEU A 47 12.87 -37.36 -2.31
CA LEU A 47 13.00 -36.36 -1.26
C LEU A 47 14.47 -35.92 -1.15
N ALA A 48 14.71 -34.61 -1.09
CA ALA A 48 16.01 -34.08 -0.68
C ALA A 48 16.37 -34.58 0.73
N GLU A 49 17.63 -34.51 1.15
CA GLU A 49 17.99 -34.92 2.53
C GLU A 49 17.44 -33.94 3.57
N HIS A 50 17.54 -32.64 3.32
CA HIS A 50 17.06 -31.56 4.19
C HIS A 50 16.18 -30.57 3.43
N ALA A 51 15.51 -29.68 4.16
CA ALA A 51 14.58 -28.72 3.56
C ALA A 51 15.28 -27.46 3.04
N HIS A 52 14.82 -26.96 1.90
CA HIS A 52 15.33 -25.77 1.25
C HIS A 52 14.27 -24.66 1.23
N THR A 53 14.73 -23.43 1.13
CA THR A 53 13.94 -22.35 0.53
C THR A 53 14.33 -22.20 -0.92
N LEU A 54 13.32 -22.22 -1.79
CA LEU A 54 13.45 -22.11 -3.22
C LEU A 54 12.89 -20.76 -3.69
N VAL A 55 13.55 -20.14 -4.67
CA VAL A 55 13.13 -18.91 -5.33
C VAL A 55 13.25 -19.05 -6.86
N GLY A 56 12.51 -18.21 -7.59
CA GLY A 56 12.47 -18.20 -9.06
C GLY A 56 11.23 -18.90 -9.62
N SER A 57 11.44 -19.93 -10.42
CA SER A 57 10.40 -20.63 -11.17
C SER A 57 9.29 -21.26 -10.31
N ALA A 58 8.03 -21.02 -10.65
CA ALA A 58 6.87 -21.68 -10.01
C ALA A 58 6.77 -23.19 -10.29
N ASN A 59 7.44 -23.69 -11.33
CA ASN A 59 7.48 -25.12 -11.67
C ASN A 59 8.64 -25.87 -10.99
N ILE A 60 9.36 -25.24 -10.05
CA ILE A 60 10.34 -25.96 -9.25
C ILE A 60 9.66 -27.04 -8.40
N GLY A 61 10.25 -28.22 -8.36
CA GLY A 61 9.69 -29.42 -7.75
C GLY A 61 10.72 -30.53 -7.75
N VAL A 62 10.37 -31.70 -7.21
CA VAL A 62 11.31 -32.81 -6.99
C VAL A 62 11.95 -33.36 -8.26
N ASN A 63 11.37 -33.11 -9.44
CA ASN A 63 11.83 -33.66 -10.72
C ASN A 63 11.89 -32.59 -11.84
N SER A 64 12.18 -31.34 -11.48
CA SER A 64 12.25 -30.25 -12.45
C SER A 64 13.44 -30.37 -13.40
N THR A 65 13.20 -30.04 -14.66
CA THR A 65 14.21 -29.89 -15.74
C THR A 65 14.20 -28.45 -16.27
N TYR A 66 15.19 -28.10 -17.10
CA TYR A 66 15.21 -26.84 -17.83
C TYR A 66 13.88 -26.54 -18.52
N GLU A 67 13.29 -27.50 -19.23
CA GLU A 67 12.02 -27.32 -19.94
C GLU A 67 10.86 -27.05 -18.98
N THR A 68 10.82 -27.71 -17.82
CA THR A 68 9.76 -27.45 -16.83
C THR A 68 9.87 -26.04 -16.26
N LEU A 69 11.09 -25.58 -16.00
CA LEU A 69 11.36 -24.24 -15.47
C LEU A 69 11.10 -23.17 -16.54
N TYR A 70 11.62 -23.35 -17.75
CA TYR A 70 11.44 -22.45 -18.89
C TYR A 70 9.97 -22.25 -19.28
N ASN A 71 9.12 -23.27 -19.06
CA ASN A 71 7.68 -23.21 -19.33
C ASN A 71 6.84 -22.87 -18.09
N SER A 72 7.48 -22.42 -17.00
CA SER A 72 6.80 -21.99 -15.79
C SER A 72 5.82 -20.84 -16.03
N PRO A 73 4.67 -20.84 -15.33
CA PRO A 73 3.68 -19.79 -15.49
C PRO A 73 4.10 -18.44 -14.94
N CYS A 74 5.07 -18.40 -14.05
CA CYS A 74 5.60 -17.18 -13.47
C CYS A 74 6.96 -17.41 -12.83
N SER A 75 7.61 -16.30 -12.46
CA SER A 75 8.80 -16.28 -11.62
C SER A 75 8.54 -15.44 -10.38
N SER A 76 8.98 -15.91 -9.21
CA SER A 76 9.00 -15.11 -7.98
C SER A 76 10.10 -14.04 -8.00
N CYS A 77 10.93 -14.01 -9.04
CA CYS A 77 11.96 -13.00 -9.27
C CYS A 77 11.43 -11.75 -9.95
N GLN A 78 12.02 -10.59 -9.60
CA GLN A 78 11.73 -9.28 -10.18
C GLN A 78 11.76 -9.28 -11.72
N ILE A 79 12.63 -10.08 -12.34
CA ILE A 79 12.72 -10.25 -13.78
C ILE A 79 11.92 -11.50 -14.17
N GLN A 80 10.77 -11.31 -14.82
CA GLN A 80 9.87 -12.41 -15.17
C GLN A 80 10.41 -13.34 -16.25
N ASP A 81 11.40 -12.88 -17.04
CA ASP A 81 12.12 -13.74 -17.99
C ASP A 81 13.17 -14.65 -17.33
N ASP A 82 13.50 -14.40 -16.06
CA ASP A 82 14.31 -15.31 -15.26
C ASP A 82 13.42 -16.37 -14.62
N LEU A 83 13.19 -17.47 -15.35
CA LEU A 83 12.48 -18.63 -14.83
C LEU A 83 13.45 -19.69 -14.29
N SER A 84 14.68 -19.30 -13.92
CA SER A 84 15.63 -20.20 -13.24
C SER A 84 15.12 -20.58 -11.85
N ALA A 85 15.73 -21.60 -11.26
CA ALA A 85 15.50 -21.97 -9.88
C ALA A 85 16.79 -21.85 -9.08
N TYR A 86 16.67 -21.27 -7.89
CA TYR A 86 17.75 -21.08 -6.95
C TYR A 86 17.27 -21.51 -5.57
N TRP A 87 18.09 -22.24 -4.83
CA TRP A 87 17.71 -22.61 -3.47
C TRP A 87 18.90 -22.71 -2.53
N THR A 88 18.60 -22.51 -1.24
CA THR A 88 19.53 -22.60 -0.12
C THR A 88 18.84 -23.30 1.05
N PRO A 89 19.57 -23.84 2.03
CA PRO A 89 18.97 -24.47 3.20
C PRO A 89 18.15 -23.50 4.05
N LEU A 90 17.02 -23.96 4.54
CA LEU A 90 16.20 -23.24 5.53
C LEU A 90 16.97 -23.04 6.83
N LEU A 91 16.78 -21.89 7.47
CA LEU A 91 17.35 -21.58 8.78
C LEU A 91 16.27 -21.70 9.86
N TYR A 92 16.60 -22.38 10.96
CA TYR A 92 15.73 -22.53 12.12
C TYR A 92 16.39 -21.94 13.37
N TYR A 93 15.59 -21.42 14.29
CA TYR A 93 15.98 -21.19 15.66
C TYR A 93 15.67 -22.43 16.50
N HIS A 94 16.66 -22.95 17.21
CA HIS A 94 16.54 -24.09 18.10
C HIS A 94 16.29 -23.62 19.54
N TYR A 95 15.09 -23.87 20.06
CA TYR A 95 14.71 -23.52 21.43
C TYR A 95 15.35 -24.46 22.47
N PRO A 96 15.54 -24.01 23.72
CA PRO A 96 16.10 -24.85 24.78
C PRO A 96 15.23 -26.08 25.12
N ASN A 97 13.94 -26.04 24.80
CA ASN A 97 13.02 -27.16 24.97
C ASN A 97 13.18 -28.24 23.87
N GLY A 98 14.06 -28.03 22.88
CA GLY A 98 14.33 -28.95 21.78
C GLY A 98 13.52 -28.69 20.51
N THR A 99 12.55 -27.76 20.53
CA THR A 99 11.74 -27.42 19.35
C THR A 99 12.42 -26.43 18.43
N PHE A 100 11.94 -26.35 17.18
CA PHE A 100 12.47 -25.51 16.13
C PHE A 100 11.39 -24.58 15.58
N ILE A 101 11.78 -23.37 15.19
CA ILE A 101 10.94 -22.49 14.39
C ILE A 101 11.75 -21.89 13.27
N GLU A 102 11.17 -21.84 12.07
CA GLU A 102 11.81 -21.20 10.93
C GLU A 102 12.14 -19.73 11.25
N VAL A 103 13.35 -19.30 10.86
CA VAL A 103 13.74 -17.89 10.92
C VAL A 103 13.16 -17.17 9.71
N PRO A 104 12.25 -16.19 9.88
CA PRO A 104 11.56 -15.60 8.74
C PRO A 104 12.52 -14.89 7.76
N HIS A 105 12.23 -15.00 6.47
CA HIS A 105 12.96 -14.27 5.43
C HIS A 105 12.08 -14.01 4.21
N GLY A 106 12.48 -13.06 3.36
CA GLY A 106 11.70 -12.64 2.18
C GLY A 106 12.05 -13.38 0.88
N GLY A 107 12.84 -14.45 0.93
CA GLY A 107 13.49 -15.06 -0.23
C GLY A 107 14.97 -14.67 -0.33
N SER A 108 15.48 -14.52 -1.55
CA SER A 108 16.91 -14.32 -1.84
C SER A 108 17.13 -13.24 -2.89
N VAL A 109 18.28 -12.57 -2.81
CA VAL A 109 18.75 -11.66 -3.86
C VAL A 109 19.82 -12.40 -4.68
N ILE A 110 19.62 -12.41 -5.99
CA ILE A 110 20.47 -13.10 -6.95
C ILE A 110 21.28 -12.07 -7.73
N TYR A 111 22.60 -12.15 -7.64
CA TYR A 111 23.52 -11.26 -8.33
C TYR A 111 24.18 -11.99 -9.48
N TYR A 112 24.26 -11.29 -10.61
CA TYR A 112 25.05 -11.68 -11.77
C TYR A 112 26.19 -10.68 -11.90
N LEU A 113 27.42 -11.11 -11.62
CA LEU A 113 28.59 -10.24 -11.60
C LEU A 113 29.48 -10.50 -12.82
N GLY A 114 29.86 -9.42 -13.51
CA GLY A 114 30.80 -9.44 -14.64
C GLY A 114 32.24 -9.20 -14.19
N ARG A 115 32.84 -10.12 -13.42
CA ARG A 115 34.22 -9.98 -12.90
C ARG A 115 35.20 -10.94 -13.57
N GLY A 116 36.48 -10.61 -13.47
CA GLY A 116 37.58 -11.27 -14.15
C GLY A 116 38.72 -10.28 -14.41
N VAL A 117 39.82 -10.72 -14.99
CA VAL A 117 40.99 -9.86 -15.27
C VAL A 117 41.30 -9.80 -16.76
N GLY A 118 42.13 -8.85 -17.18
CA GLY A 118 42.71 -8.90 -18.54
C GLY A 118 41.74 -8.77 -19.72
N GLY A 119 40.57 -8.16 -19.56
CA GLY A 119 39.57 -8.01 -20.63
C GLY A 119 38.67 -9.22 -20.83
N GLU A 120 38.85 -10.29 -20.03
CA GLU A 120 38.03 -11.51 -20.03
C GLU A 120 36.57 -11.26 -19.63
N THR A 121 36.29 -10.14 -18.95
CA THR A 121 34.91 -9.71 -18.70
C THR A 121 34.11 -9.48 -19.98
N LYS A 122 34.77 -9.24 -21.12
CA LYS A 122 34.15 -9.13 -22.45
C LYS A 122 33.92 -10.48 -23.13
N THR A 123 34.41 -11.58 -22.55
CA THR A 123 34.26 -12.94 -23.08
C THR A 123 33.29 -13.78 -22.27
N ILE A 124 32.60 -13.18 -21.30
CA ILE A 124 31.55 -13.84 -20.52
C ILE A 124 30.41 -14.23 -21.46
N VAL A 125 29.97 -15.48 -21.39
CA VAL A 125 28.84 -16.02 -22.16
C VAL A 125 27.65 -16.31 -21.25
N PRO A 126 26.40 -16.22 -21.73
CA PRO A 126 25.23 -16.60 -20.93
C PRO A 126 25.27 -18.07 -20.53
N PHE A 127 24.59 -18.41 -19.43
CA PHE A 127 24.44 -19.81 -19.04
C PHE A 127 23.69 -20.59 -20.14
N PRO A 128 24.22 -21.72 -20.62
CA PRO A 128 23.55 -22.48 -21.66
C PRO A 128 22.25 -23.11 -21.17
N GLU A 129 21.35 -23.44 -22.10
CA GLU A 129 20.13 -24.20 -21.78
C GLU A 129 20.50 -25.51 -21.06
N GLY A 130 19.76 -25.88 -20.01
CA GLY A 130 20.06 -27.08 -19.24
C GLY A 130 21.22 -26.97 -18.26
N PHE A 131 21.90 -25.83 -18.16
CA PHE A 131 23.02 -25.66 -17.24
C PHE A 131 22.59 -25.74 -15.78
N GLN A 132 23.35 -26.49 -14.98
CA GLN A 132 23.14 -26.66 -13.53
C GLN A 132 24.47 -26.63 -12.80
N MET A 133 24.48 -26.13 -11.58
CA MET A 133 25.67 -26.19 -10.72
C MET A 133 25.31 -26.08 -9.23
N LEU A 134 26.21 -26.61 -8.42
CA LEU A 134 26.13 -26.57 -6.96
C LEU A 134 27.30 -25.75 -6.41
N SER A 135 27.05 -25.01 -5.33
CA SER A 135 28.09 -24.33 -4.57
C SER A 135 27.92 -24.60 -3.08
N GLY A 136 29.02 -24.80 -2.36
CA GLY A 136 28.98 -25.10 -0.92
C GLY A 136 29.30 -26.55 -0.62
N ASN A 137 29.14 -26.97 0.63
CA ASN A 137 29.26 -28.37 1.03
C ASN A 137 28.40 -28.61 2.27
N LYS A 138 27.24 -29.24 2.10
CA LYS A 138 26.27 -29.51 3.18
C LYS A 138 26.86 -30.21 4.41
N ALA A 139 27.92 -30.99 4.24
CA ALA A 139 28.55 -31.74 5.33
C ALA A 139 29.59 -30.94 6.12
N ALA A 140 30.04 -29.78 5.64
CA ALA A 140 31.09 -29.02 6.31
C ALA A 140 30.63 -28.49 7.68
N ARG A 141 31.51 -28.58 8.68
CA ARG A 141 31.33 -28.04 10.04
C ARG A 141 32.55 -27.25 10.55
N SER A 142 33.54 -27.05 9.68
CA SER A 142 34.74 -26.27 9.95
C SER A 142 35.26 -25.63 8.67
N TYR A 143 36.05 -24.57 8.82
CA TYR A 143 36.73 -23.92 7.70
C TYR A 143 37.80 -24.85 7.07
N ASP A 144 37.74 -25.00 5.74
CA ASP A 144 38.74 -25.73 4.96
C ASP A 144 39.73 -24.75 4.31
N ASN A 145 40.95 -24.71 4.84
CA ASN A 145 42.05 -23.89 4.32
C ASN A 145 43.00 -24.65 3.37
N GLN A 146 42.72 -25.93 3.10
CA GLN A 146 43.58 -26.82 2.32
C GLN A 146 43.13 -26.92 0.87
N THR A 147 41.81 -26.96 0.64
CA THR A 147 41.27 -26.97 -0.71
C THR A 147 41.32 -25.55 -1.28
N MET A 148 42.21 -25.34 -2.24
CA MET A 148 42.45 -24.04 -2.87
C MET A 148 41.83 -23.97 -4.28
N THR A 149 41.39 -22.79 -4.68
CA THR A 149 41.11 -22.50 -6.09
C THR A 149 42.39 -22.60 -6.93
N TRP A 150 42.22 -22.83 -8.23
CA TRP A 150 43.36 -22.78 -9.14
C TRP A 150 43.86 -21.33 -9.31
N GLY A 151 45.17 -21.15 -9.37
CA GLY A 151 45.77 -19.84 -9.62
C GLY A 151 47.20 -19.96 -10.15
N ASN A 152 47.83 -18.81 -10.40
CA ASN A 152 49.23 -18.74 -10.83
C ASN A 152 50.00 -17.70 -10.01
N ALA A 153 51.26 -17.45 -10.38
CA ALA A 153 52.13 -16.52 -9.64
C ALA A 153 51.60 -15.08 -9.61
N LYS A 154 50.80 -14.66 -10.60
CA LYS A 154 50.21 -13.31 -10.69
C LYS A 154 48.85 -13.24 -9.98
N TYR A 155 48.04 -14.28 -10.12
CA TYR A 155 46.71 -14.40 -9.52
C TYR A 155 46.67 -15.66 -8.67
N PRO A 156 47.17 -15.62 -7.42
CA PRO A 156 47.23 -16.79 -6.56
C PRO A 156 45.82 -17.29 -6.23
N GLY A 157 45.70 -18.60 -6.04
CA GLY A 157 44.47 -19.21 -5.54
C GLY A 157 44.23 -18.85 -4.06
N ARG A 158 42.99 -19.00 -3.61
CA ARG A 158 42.55 -18.84 -2.22
C ARG A 158 41.71 -20.04 -1.77
N PRO A 159 41.46 -20.21 -0.45
CA PRO A 159 40.65 -21.32 0.02
C PRO A 159 39.25 -21.31 -0.60
N VAL A 160 38.79 -22.46 -1.11
CA VAL A 160 37.45 -22.60 -1.68
C VAL A 160 36.37 -22.33 -0.63
N ALA A 161 36.67 -22.55 0.66
CA ALA A 161 35.79 -22.22 1.78
C ALA A 161 35.35 -20.74 1.82
N ASP A 162 36.12 -19.82 1.21
CA ASP A 162 35.80 -18.39 1.18
C ASP A 162 34.59 -18.03 0.31
N ARG A 163 34.02 -19.00 -0.42
CA ARG A 163 32.78 -18.83 -1.19
C ARG A 163 31.55 -18.59 -0.32
N VAL A 164 31.58 -19.02 0.95
CA VAL A 164 30.51 -18.84 1.93
C VAL A 164 30.92 -17.75 2.90
N SER A 165 30.04 -16.78 3.11
CA SER A 165 30.23 -15.76 4.14
C SER A 165 28.91 -15.37 4.81
N PHE A 166 29.03 -14.77 5.99
CA PHE A 166 27.92 -14.27 6.78
C PHE A 166 28.20 -12.84 7.20
N ALA A 167 27.19 -11.98 7.12
CA ALA A 167 27.25 -10.62 7.64
C ALA A 167 26.18 -10.39 8.71
N CYS A 168 26.61 -9.81 9.83
CA CYS A 168 25.72 -9.37 10.89
C CYS A 168 25.35 -7.91 10.66
N LEU A 169 24.12 -7.65 10.20
CA LEU A 169 23.68 -6.32 9.86
C LEU A 169 23.38 -5.55 11.15
N THR A 170 23.96 -4.36 11.31
CA THR A 170 23.76 -3.47 12.46
C THR A 170 23.35 -2.07 12.00
N ALA A 171 22.97 -1.19 12.93
CA ALA A 171 22.56 0.18 12.61
C ALA A 171 23.75 1.11 12.26
N GLY A 172 24.99 0.60 12.26
CA GLY A 172 26.22 1.31 11.90
C GLY A 172 26.95 0.66 10.72
N PRO A 173 28.23 1.01 10.44
CA PRO A 173 29.01 0.27 9.45
C PRO A 173 29.08 -1.19 9.91
N GLY A 174 28.47 -2.09 9.13
CA GLY A 174 28.37 -3.52 9.47
C GLY A 174 29.73 -4.10 9.88
N GLY A 175 29.71 -5.08 10.78
CA GLY A 175 30.93 -5.84 11.12
C GLY A 175 31.50 -6.57 9.90
N PRO A 176 32.78 -6.96 9.91
CA PRO A 176 33.37 -7.71 8.81
C PRO A 176 32.64 -9.03 8.60
N GLU A 177 32.47 -9.42 7.33
CA GLU A 177 31.94 -10.74 6.97
C GLU A 177 32.77 -11.85 7.62
N GLN A 178 32.11 -12.92 8.07
CA GLN A 178 32.73 -14.09 8.67
C GLN A 178 32.46 -15.33 7.81
N PRO A 179 33.36 -16.32 7.75
CA PRO A 179 33.11 -17.57 7.03
C PRO A 179 32.21 -18.54 7.83
N TYR A 180 31.64 -18.10 8.95
CA TYR A 180 30.81 -18.89 9.86
C TYR A 180 29.62 -18.05 10.35
N MET A 181 28.58 -18.75 10.79
CA MET A 181 27.37 -18.16 11.35
C MET A 181 27.67 -17.49 12.69
N PHE A 182 27.07 -16.32 12.94
CA PHE A 182 27.32 -15.57 14.17
C PHE A 182 26.68 -16.27 15.38
N THR A 183 27.47 -17.00 16.16
CA THR A 183 27.04 -17.65 17.40
C THR A 183 27.99 -17.28 18.56
N PRO A 184 27.50 -16.92 19.76
CA PRO A 184 26.10 -16.79 20.17
C PRO A 184 25.50 -15.40 19.88
N THR A 185 26.19 -14.53 19.13
CA THR A 185 25.78 -13.14 18.90
C THR A 185 24.53 -13.04 18.01
N LEU A 186 23.45 -12.50 18.56
CA LEU A 186 22.23 -12.19 17.79
C LEU A 186 22.44 -10.94 16.92
N CYS A 187 22.10 -11.05 15.63
CA CYS A 187 22.17 -9.92 14.69
C CYS A 187 20.90 -9.08 14.76
N VAL A 188 21.04 -7.78 15.10
CA VAL A 188 19.89 -6.91 15.40
C VAL A 188 19.11 -6.50 14.15
N ASN A 189 19.79 -6.23 13.02
CA ASN A 189 19.15 -5.83 11.76
C ASN A 189 19.18 -6.95 10.71
N ASN A 190 19.10 -8.21 11.15
CA ASN A 190 19.18 -9.45 10.37
C ASN A 190 20.58 -10.04 10.24
N MET A 191 20.63 -11.35 10.02
CA MET A 191 21.82 -12.07 9.58
C MET A 191 21.72 -12.37 8.09
N ARG A 192 22.74 -11.98 7.33
CA ARG A 192 22.81 -12.26 5.90
C ARG A 192 23.75 -13.43 5.65
N ALA A 193 23.26 -14.50 5.03
CA ALA A 193 24.07 -15.60 4.52
C ALA A 193 24.35 -15.39 3.03
N GLN A 194 25.58 -15.64 2.60
CA GLN A 194 26.08 -15.27 1.28
C GLN A 194 26.82 -16.47 0.68
N ILE A 195 26.61 -16.73 -0.61
CA ILE A 195 27.35 -17.77 -1.34
C ILE A 195 27.66 -17.38 -2.79
N ALA A 196 28.93 -17.53 -3.17
CA ALA A 196 29.39 -17.39 -4.54
C ALA A 196 29.44 -18.75 -5.25
N PHE A 197 29.04 -18.78 -6.52
CA PHE A 197 29.16 -19.95 -7.38
C PHE A 197 30.40 -19.87 -8.27
N GLN A 198 30.71 -20.99 -8.89
CA GLN A 198 31.72 -21.12 -9.91
C GLN A 198 31.35 -20.29 -11.15
N SER A 199 32.36 -19.75 -11.84
CA SER A 199 32.16 -18.92 -13.04
C SER A 199 33.10 -19.31 -14.18
N CYS A 200 33.79 -20.44 -14.06
CA CYS A 200 34.61 -21.04 -15.11
C CYS A 200 33.99 -22.37 -15.52
N TRP A 201 33.74 -22.56 -16.81
CA TRP A 201 33.09 -23.75 -17.37
C TRP A 201 34.00 -24.47 -18.35
N ASP A 202 33.92 -25.81 -18.38
CA ASP A 202 34.69 -26.64 -19.31
C ASP A 202 34.29 -26.45 -20.79
N GLY A 203 33.13 -25.82 -21.04
CA GLY A 203 32.62 -25.52 -22.37
C GLY A 203 31.86 -26.68 -23.03
N GLU A 204 31.70 -27.81 -22.31
CA GLU A 204 31.14 -29.04 -22.85
C GLU A 204 29.97 -29.57 -22.02
N ASN A 205 30.14 -29.69 -20.71
CA ASN A 205 29.21 -30.42 -19.84
C ASN A 205 28.26 -29.47 -19.12
N LEU A 206 26.95 -29.63 -19.31
CA LEU A 206 25.95 -28.77 -18.66
C LEU A 206 25.77 -29.08 -17.16
N TYR A 207 26.07 -30.31 -16.75
CA TYR A 207 26.06 -30.76 -15.37
C TYR A 207 26.88 -32.05 -15.21
N LYS A 208 27.61 -32.16 -14.10
CA LYS A 208 28.23 -33.41 -13.63
C LYS A 208 27.92 -33.57 -12.14
N THR A 209 27.64 -34.78 -11.70
CA THR A 209 27.26 -35.07 -10.29
C THR A 209 28.38 -34.78 -9.29
N ASP A 210 29.64 -34.76 -9.74
CA ASP A 210 30.79 -34.35 -8.95
C ASP A 210 31.11 -32.85 -9.06
N ASN A 211 30.28 -32.11 -9.81
CA ASN A 211 30.39 -30.69 -10.11
C ASN A 211 31.72 -30.28 -10.80
N SER A 212 32.43 -31.24 -11.39
CA SER A 212 33.76 -31.02 -12.01
C SER A 212 33.72 -30.28 -13.35
N HIS A 213 32.53 -30.05 -13.92
CA HIS A 213 32.34 -29.27 -15.14
C HIS A 213 32.52 -27.76 -14.91
N VAL A 214 32.56 -27.32 -13.65
CA VAL A 214 32.74 -25.92 -13.27
C VAL A 214 33.90 -25.74 -12.28
N ALA A 215 34.49 -24.56 -12.28
CA ALA A 215 35.54 -24.14 -11.35
C ALA A 215 35.35 -22.67 -10.93
N TYR A 216 35.81 -22.33 -9.72
CA TYR A 216 35.89 -20.94 -9.29
C TYR A 216 37.02 -20.22 -10.00
N LEU A 217 36.90 -18.89 -10.11
CA LEU A 217 38.05 -18.05 -10.42
C LEU A 217 39.10 -18.16 -9.30
N SER A 218 40.35 -17.80 -9.60
CA SER A 218 41.45 -17.86 -8.62
C SER A 218 41.14 -17.13 -7.31
N GLY A 219 40.37 -16.04 -7.34
CA GLY A 219 39.91 -15.27 -6.19
C GLY A 219 38.50 -15.61 -5.70
N ILE A 220 37.94 -16.77 -6.07
CA ILE A 220 36.52 -17.16 -5.94
C ILE A 220 35.63 -16.44 -6.95
N ASP A 221 35.52 -15.13 -6.80
CA ASP A 221 34.63 -14.25 -7.58
C ASP A 221 35.41 -13.19 -8.38
N ASN A 222 36.72 -13.35 -8.51
CA ASN A 222 37.58 -12.53 -9.34
C ASN A 222 38.87 -13.27 -9.71
N GLY A 223 39.61 -12.78 -10.71
CA GLY A 223 40.86 -13.40 -11.17
C GLY A 223 40.69 -14.17 -12.46
N ILE A 224 41.37 -15.31 -12.58
CA ILE A 224 41.45 -16.10 -13.81
C ILE A 224 40.83 -17.49 -13.66
N CYS A 225 40.36 -18.04 -14.77
CA CYS A 225 39.93 -19.42 -14.88
C CYS A 225 41.10 -20.40 -15.07
N PRO A 226 40.97 -21.65 -14.60
CA PRO A 226 41.93 -22.69 -14.92
C PRO A 226 41.90 -23.04 -16.41
N PRO A 227 43.02 -23.50 -17.00
CA PRO A 227 43.07 -23.91 -18.40
C PRO A 227 42.08 -25.04 -18.77
N SER A 228 41.65 -25.83 -17.79
CA SER A 228 40.63 -26.88 -17.97
C SER A 228 39.21 -26.34 -18.10
N HIS A 229 38.95 -25.09 -17.69
CA HIS A 229 37.63 -24.47 -17.69
C HIS A 229 37.70 -23.08 -18.33
N PRO A 230 37.98 -23.00 -19.64
CA PRO A 230 38.35 -21.74 -20.29
C PRO A 230 37.16 -20.80 -20.55
N VAL A 231 35.91 -21.25 -20.37
CA VAL A 231 34.72 -20.46 -20.68
C VAL A 231 34.27 -19.68 -19.45
N TYR A 232 34.21 -18.36 -19.56
CA TYR A 232 33.76 -17.48 -18.47
C TYR A 232 32.24 -17.37 -18.49
N LEU A 233 31.62 -17.65 -17.35
CA LEU A 233 30.20 -17.44 -17.08
C LEU A 233 30.03 -16.23 -16.15
N PRO A 234 28.83 -15.62 -16.07
CA PRO A 234 28.53 -14.66 -15.03
C PRO A 234 28.75 -15.31 -13.67
N ILE A 235 29.32 -14.56 -12.72
CA ILE A 235 29.38 -15.06 -11.35
C ILE A 235 27.98 -14.94 -10.77
N LEU A 236 27.39 -16.08 -10.44
CA LEU A 236 26.18 -16.14 -9.65
C LEU A 236 26.57 -15.99 -8.17
N PHE A 237 25.98 -14.98 -7.52
CA PHE A 237 26.16 -14.75 -6.10
C PHE A 237 24.80 -14.59 -5.44
N MET A 238 24.54 -15.36 -4.39
CA MET A 238 23.25 -15.40 -3.73
C MET A 238 23.35 -14.88 -2.31
N GLU A 239 22.38 -14.06 -1.91
CA GLU A 239 22.24 -13.57 -0.54
C GLU A 239 20.84 -13.86 0.00
N THR A 240 20.78 -14.40 1.21
CA THR A 240 19.53 -14.58 1.97
C THR A 240 19.63 -13.81 3.28
N SER A 241 18.67 -12.92 3.54
CA SER A 241 18.61 -12.11 4.77
C SER A 241 17.57 -12.68 5.72
N TYR A 242 18.04 -13.22 6.85
CA TYR A 242 17.21 -13.84 7.88
C TYR A 242 16.87 -12.85 8.98
N ALA A 243 15.58 -12.66 9.23
CA ALA A 243 15.07 -11.72 10.22
C ALA A 243 15.15 -12.32 11.64
N THR A 244 16.37 -12.36 12.15
CA THR A 244 16.76 -13.01 13.42
C THR A 244 16.07 -12.44 14.66
N THR A 245 15.58 -11.21 14.62
CA THR A 245 14.93 -10.53 15.76
C THR A 245 13.41 -10.63 15.79
N ILE A 246 12.78 -11.17 14.74
CA ILE A 246 11.31 -11.37 14.70
C ILE A 246 10.90 -12.82 14.96
N VAL A 247 11.86 -13.70 15.25
CA VAL A 247 11.60 -15.03 15.78
C VAL A 247 10.83 -14.87 17.11
N PRO A 248 9.75 -15.64 17.34
CA PRO A 248 8.96 -15.52 18.57
C PRO A 248 9.81 -15.68 19.83
N PRO A 249 9.51 -14.93 20.92
CA PRO A 249 10.20 -15.07 22.19
C PRO A 249 9.96 -16.47 22.80
N HIS A 250 10.67 -16.76 23.89
CA HIS A 250 10.43 -17.97 24.69
C HIS A 250 8.98 -18.05 25.18
N GLU A 251 8.49 -19.25 25.52
CA GLU A 251 7.12 -19.47 26.02
C GLU A 251 6.78 -18.63 27.26
N ASP A 252 7.78 -18.31 28.09
CA ASP A 252 7.65 -17.45 29.27
C ASP A 252 7.70 -15.94 28.95
N GLY A 253 7.80 -15.57 27.67
CA GLY A 253 7.90 -14.20 27.18
C GLY A 253 9.29 -13.60 27.25
N THR A 254 10.33 -14.35 27.65
CA THR A 254 11.70 -13.82 27.66
C THR A 254 12.22 -13.58 26.23
N PRO A 255 12.93 -12.47 25.99
CA PRO A 255 13.52 -12.19 24.67
C PRO A 255 14.58 -13.23 24.28
N LEU A 256 14.84 -13.33 22.98
CA LEU A 256 15.97 -14.11 22.48
C LEU A 256 17.26 -13.35 22.81
N GLU A 257 18.09 -13.92 23.69
CA GLU A 257 19.38 -13.35 24.08
C GLU A 257 20.58 -14.03 23.38
N ASP A 258 20.34 -15.16 22.68
CA ASP A 258 21.36 -15.96 22.02
C ASP A 258 21.02 -16.31 20.57
N SER A 259 22.06 -16.62 19.80
CA SER A 259 21.98 -17.14 18.44
C SER A 259 22.12 -18.67 18.47
N ARG A 260 20.98 -19.36 18.63
CA ARG A 260 20.85 -20.83 18.48
C ARG A 260 20.31 -21.19 17.10
N PHE A 261 20.85 -20.57 16.06
CA PHE A 261 20.42 -20.88 14.71
C PHE A 261 21.06 -22.18 14.21
N VAL A 262 20.30 -22.92 13.41
CA VAL A 262 20.73 -24.17 12.78
C VAL A 262 20.11 -24.24 11.40
N PHE A 263 20.92 -24.51 10.38
CA PHE A 263 20.39 -24.79 9.05
C PHE A 263 19.76 -26.19 9.01
N SER A 264 18.79 -26.40 8.13
CA SER A 264 17.99 -27.62 8.01
C SER A 264 18.78 -28.91 7.85
N GLN A 265 20.01 -28.85 7.30
CA GLN A 265 20.97 -29.96 7.26
C GLN A 265 21.70 -30.23 8.58
N GLY A 266 21.20 -29.68 9.71
CA GLY A 266 21.75 -29.87 11.05
C GLY A 266 23.07 -29.14 11.28
N ASP A 267 23.26 -27.98 10.63
CA ASP A 267 24.49 -27.19 10.75
C ASP A 267 24.29 -25.93 11.61
N PRO A 268 24.81 -25.91 12.86
CA PRO A 268 24.80 -24.73 13.72
C PRO A 268 26.03 -23.83 13.50
N THR A 269 26.96 -24.21 12.62
CA THR A 269 28.23 -23.50 12.40
C THR A 269 28.20 -22.55 11.21
N GLY A 270 27.36 -22.83 10.22
CA GLY A 270 27.23 -22.07 8.96
C GLY A 270 28.18 -22.52 7.84
N PHE A 271 29.21 -23.33 8.14
CA PHE A 271 30.15 -23.81 7.11
C PHE A 271 29.48 -24.73 6.08
N GLY A 272 28.38 -25.37 6.46
CA GLY A 272 27.57 -26.24 5.62
C GLY A 272 26.61 -25.50 4.69
N PHE A 273 26.57 -24.16 4.74
CA PHE A 273 25.73 -23.38 3.83
C PHE A 273 26.11 -23.67 2.37
N HIS A 274 25.09 -23.86 1.55
CA HIS A 274 25.23 -24.19 0.15
C HIS A 274 24.08 -23.57 -0.64
N GLY A 275 24.23 -23.60 -1.95
CA GLY A 275 23.20 -23.19 -2.86
C GLY A 275 23.29 -23.94 -4.17
N ASP A 276 22.18 -23.94 -4.85
CA ASP A 276 21.95 -24.75 -6.03
C ASP A 276 21.32 -23.87 -7.11
N PHE A 277 21.65 -24.16 -8.36
CA PHE A 277 21.18 -23.40 -9.51
C PHE A 277 20.81 -24.31 -10.67
N VAL A 278 19.62 -24.05 -11.23
CA VAL A 278 19.20 -24.58 -12.54
C VAL A 278 18.81 -23.41 -13.41
N ASN A 279 19.50 -23.26 -14.55
CA ASN A 279 19.17 -22.22 -15.51
C ASN A 279 17.75 -22.41 -16.03
N GLY A 280 16.99 -21.31 -16.12
CA GLY A 280 15.67 -21.27 -16.73
C GLY A 280 15.40 -19.95 -17.45
N TRP A 281 16.45 -19.15 -17.67
CA TRP A 281 16.35 -17.88 -18.37
C TRP A 281 15.76 -18.01 -19.77
N LYS A 282 14.98 -17.01 -20.19
CA LYS A 282 14.73 -16.78 -21.62
C LYS A 282 16.02 -16.36 -22.32
N ASN A 283 16.47 -17.16 -23.28
CA ASN A 283 17.77 -17.01 -23.94
C ASN A 283 18.02 -15.61 -24.50
N SER A 284 17.04 -15.00 -25.16
CA SER A 284 17.19 -13.66 -25.76
C SER A 284 17.46 -12.60 -24.69
N THR A 285 16.73 -12.66 -23.57
CA THR A 285 16.88 -11.70 -22.47
C THR A 285 18.22 -11.90 -21.77
N GLN A 286 18.62 -13.14 -21.49
CA GLN A 286 19.91 -13.43 -20.84
C GLN A 286 21.10 -13.05 -21.70
N LEU A 287 21.06 -13.38 -23.00
CA LEU A 287 22.12 -13.00 -23.94
C LEU A 287 22.28 -11.47 -23.97
N GLU A 288 21.19 -10.73 -24.18
CA GLU A 288 21.26 -9.27 -24.23
C GLU A 288 21.68 -8.65 -22.89
N ALA A 289 21.27 -9.22 -21.75
CA ALA A 289 21.67 -8.75 -20.43
C ALA A 289 23.17 -9.01 -20.17
N VAL A 290 23.70 -10.16 -20.56
CA VAL A 290 25.13 -10.47 -20.43
C VAL A 290 25.96 -9.54 -21.32
N GLU A 291 25.55 -9.35 -22.57
CA GLU A 291 26.29 -8.50 -23.52
C GLU A 291 26.28 -7.02 -23.14
N ASN A 292 25.16 -6.51 -22.64
CA ASN A 292 24.95 -5.06 -22.50
C ASN A 292 24.93 -4.56 -21.06
N CYS A 293 24.77 -5.44 -20.08
CA CYS A 293 24.52 -5.03 -18.69
C CYS A 293 25.52 -5.61 -17.67
N LEU A 294 26.35 -6.58 -18.06
CA LEU A 294 27.47 -7.06 -17.23
C LEU A 294 28.81 -6.36 -17.51
N TYR A 295 28.82 -5.37 -18.40
CA TYR A 295 30.02 -4.61 -18.78
C TYR A 295 29.75 -3.10 -18.66
N ASN A 296 30.62 -2.39 -17.92
CA ASN A 296 30.55 -0.93 -17.69
C ASN A 296 29.21 -0.44 -17.13
N ASP A 297 28.80 -0.92 -15.94
CA ASP A 297 27.66 -0.35 -15.23
C ASP A 297 28.10 0.81 -14.32
N PRO A 298 27.79 2.08 -14.64
CA PRO A 298 28.05 3.22 -13.76
C PRO A 298 27.10 3.29 -12.56
N SER A 299 26.12 2.39 -12.47
CA SER A 299 24.89 2.57 -11.68
C SER A 299 24.60 1.45 -10.68
N TYR A 300 25.63 0.69 -10.31
CA TYR A 300 25.64 -0.19 -9.13
C TYR A 300 24.52 -1.25 -9.10
N GLY A 301 24.24 -1.91 -10.22
CA GLY A 301 23.28 -3.01 -10.32
C GLY A 301 21.83 -2.60 -10.38
N THR A 302 21.55 -1.38 -10.87
CA THR A 302 20.19 -0.87 -11.07
C THR A 302 19.57 -1.52 -12.32
N VAL A 303 18.65 -2.45 -12.10
CA VAL A 303 17.92 -3.19 -13.16
C VAL A 303 17.29 -2.24 -14.18
N GLU A 304 16.81 -1.09 -13.71
CA GLU A 304 16.10 -0.10 -14.53
C GLU A 304 16.95 0.52 -15.64
N GLU A 305 18.26 0.40 -15.55
CA GLU A 305 19.21 0.94 -16.52
C GLU A 305 19.60 -0.07 -17.60
N CYS A 306 19.20 -1.34 -17.44
CA CYS A 306 19.41 -2.39 -18.43
C CYS A 306 18.14 -2.60 -19.27
N PRO A 307 18.09 -2.16 -20.54
CA PRO A 307 16.90 -2.31 -21.38
C PRO A 307 16.44 -3.77 -21.54
N ALA A 308 17.38 -4.72 -21.57
CA ALA A 308 17.09 -6.14 -21.71
C ALA A 308 16.26 -6.66 -20.53
N LEU A 309 16.69 -6.35 -19.30
CA LEU A 309 16.01 -6.75 -18.06
C LEU A 309 14.73 -5.94 -17.83
N MET A 310 14.74 -4.67 -18.24
CA MET A 310 13.57 -3.82 -18.08
C MET A 310 12.33 -4.33 -18.80
N ARG A 311 12.44 -5.06 -19.90
CA ARG A 311 11.25 -5.57 -20.62
C ARG A 311 10.36 -6.49 -19.79
N SER A 312 10.91 -7.16 -18.78
CA SER A 312 10.19 -8.11 -17.92
C SER A 312 10.35 -7.79 -16.42
N ASN A 313 10.80 -6.57 -16.10
CA ASN A 313 10.92 -6.09 -14.73
C ASN A 313 9.53 -5.84 -14.12
N THR A 314 9.31 -6.31 -12.89
CA THR A 314 8.14 -6.00 -12.08
C THR A 314 8.51 -5.80 -10.61
N ASN A 315 7.90 -4.80 -9.98
CA ASN A 315 7.97 -4.62 -8.52
C ASN A 315 6.92 -5.49 -7.78
N GLY A 316 6.17 -6.32 -8.51
CA GLY A 316 5.10 -7.18 -8.00
C GLY A 316 5.41 -8.67 -8.07
N ALA A 317 6.66 -9.09 -8.21
CA ALA A 317 7.01 -10.50 -8.47
C ALA A 317 6.38 -11.48 -7.46
N ALA A 318 6.45 -11.18 -6.16
CA ALA A 318 5.82 -12.00 -5.12
C ALA A 318 4.28 -12.01 -5.16
N TYR A 319 3.64 -10.98 -5.72
CA TYR A 319 2.19 -10.94 -5.92
C TYR A 319 1.79 -11.70 -7.19
N ASN A 320 2.59 -11.58 -8.25
CA ASN A 320 2.39 -12.24 -9.53
C ASN A 320 2.65 -13.73 -9.46
N CYS A 321 3.58 -14.12 -8.59
CA CYS A 321 4.04 -15.48 -8.39
C CYS A 321 4.21 -15.76 -6.89
N PRO A 322 3.09 -15.92 -6.16
CA PRO A 322 3.13 -16.25 -4.74
C PRO A 322 3.69 -17.66 -4.51
N GLU A 323 4.09 -17.95 -3.27
CA GLU A 323 4.54 -19.29 -2.86
C GLU A 323 3.51 -20.36 -3.26
N GLN A 324 4.00 -21.42 -3.90
CA GLN A 324 3.19 -22.54 -4.36
C GLN A 324 2.93 -23.53 -3.22
N PRO A 325 1.82 -24.30 -3.29
CA PRO A 325 1.58 -25.37 -2.33
C PRO A 325 2.78 -26.33 -2.22
N PRO A 326 3.10 -26.85 -1.02
CA PRO A 326 4.24 -27.74 -0.82
C PRO A 326 4.20 -28.96 -1.74
N ALA A 327 5.35 -29.33 -2.31
CA ALA A 327 5.49 -30.55 -3.11
C ALA A 327 5.63 -31.82 -2.25
N VAL A 328 6.01 -31.66 -0.98
CA VAL A 328 6.22 -32.72 0.01
C VAL A 328 5.31 -32.46 1.20
N ASP A 329 4.60 -33.49 1.66
CA ASP A 329 3.73 -33.44 2.84
C ASP A 329 4.55 -33.57 4.13
N GLU A 330 5.36 -32.56 4.39
CA GLU A 330 6.23 -32.46 5.56
C GLU A 330 6.17 -31.03 6.11
N PRO A 331 5.83 -30.82 7.39
CA PRO A 331 5.84 -29.50 7.99
C PRO A 331 7.25 -28.89 7.98
N VAL A 332 7.38 -27.70 7.37
CA VAL A 332 8.60 -26.87 7.40
C VAL A 332 8.40 -25.52 8.06
N HIS A 333 7.14 -25.14 8.30
CA HIS A 333 6.76 -23.91 8.97
C HIS A 333 6.12 -24.19 10.33
N GLY A 334 6.09 -23.16 11.17
CA GLY A 334 5.54 -23.25 12.52
C GLY A 334 6.53 -23.83 13.52
N LEU A 335 6.02 -24.20 14.70
CA LEU A 335 6.82 -24.84 15.73
C LEU A 335 6.94 -26.34 15.42
N LEU A 336 8.17 -26.83 15.27
CA LEU A 336 8.50 -28.20 14.90
C LEU A 336 9.19 -28.93 16.04
N ASP A 337 8.88 -30.21 16.22
CA ASP A 337 9.53 -31.08 17.20
C ASP A 337 10.90 -31.61 16.72
N TRP A 338 11.12 -31.59 15.40
CA TRP A 338 12.34 -32.05 14.73
C TRP A 338 12.59 -31.23 13.46
N LEU A 339 13.85 -31.14 13.04
CA LEU A 339 14.18 -30.60 11.73
C LEU A 339 13.56 -31.49 10.63
N PRO A 340 13.03 -30.90 9.53
CA PRO A 340 12.53 -31.67 8.40
C PRO A 340 13.59 -32.65 7.88
N GLY A 341 13.23 -33.91 7.71
CA GLY A 341 14.13 -35.02 7.41
C GLY A 341 14.75 -35.71 8.62
N CYS A 342 14.26 -35.42 9.84
CA CYS A 342 14.74 -35.97 11.11
C CYS A 342 16.25 -35.75 11.31
N ILE A 343 16.75 -34.60 10.86
CA ILE A 343 18.18 -34.34 10.76
C ILE A 343 18.78 -34.09 12.14
N GLU A 344 19.86 -34.81 12.45
CA GLU A 344 20.61 -34.60 13.69
C GLU A 344 21.51 -33.36 13.58
N ILE A 345 21.54 -32.55 14.65
CA ILE A 345 22.46 -31.42 14.74
C ILE A 345 23.88 -31.94 15.00
N THR A 346 24.81 -31.52 14.16
CA THR A 346 26.23 -31.86 14.28
C THR A 346 27.07 -30.61 14.40
N TYR A 347 27.88 -30.52 15.46
CA TYR A 347 28.64 -29.31 15.81
C TYR A 347 30.05 -29.27 15.19
N GLY A 348 30.49 -30.38 14.59
CA GLY A 348 31.85 -30.52 14.05
C GLY A 348 32.93 -30.68 15.12
N PRO A 349 34.21 -30.52 14.74
CA PRO A 349 34.68 -29.98 13.45
C PRO A 349 34.63 -30.98 12.29
N GLU A 350 34.47 -32.28 12.55
CA GLU A 350 34.38 -33.29 11.50
C GLU A 350 33.17 -33.04 10.59
N ALA A 351 33.31 -33.42 9.32
CA ALA A 351 32.19 -33.38 8.39
C ALA A 351 31.03 -34.23 8.93
N ALA A 352 29.81 -33.72 8.79
CA ALA A 352 28.61 -34.42 9.23
C ALA A 352 28.50 -35.80 8.54
N PRO A 353 28.28 -36.88 9.30
CA PRO A 353 28.21 -38.22 8.73
C PRO A 353 26.96 -38.38 7.87
N PRO A 354 26.97 -39.24 6.82
CA PRO A 354 25.77 -39.47 6.00
C PRO A 354 24.54 -39.96 6.78
N SER A 355 24.74 -40.55 7.97
CA SER A 355 23.66 -41.00 8.86
C SER A 355 22.96 -39.85 9.57
N SER A 356 23.63 -38.72 9.84
CA SER A 356 22.98 -37.57 10.49
C SER A 356 22.01 -36.84 9.55
N MET A 357 22.06 -37.13 8.25
CA MET A 357 21.25 -36.49 7.21
C MET A 357 20.07 -37.35 6.75
N LYS A 358 19.64 -38.33 7.56
CA LYS A 358 18.54 -39.26 7.25
C LYS A 358 17.78 -39.64 8.51
N CYS A 359 16.46 -39.86 8.37
CA CYS A 359 15.67 -40.47 9.43
C CYS A 359 16.15 -41.91 9.73
N GLY A 360 16.32 -42.23 11.01
CA GLY A 360 16.55 -43.55 11.55
C GLY A 360 15.29 -44.43 11.55
N PRO A 361 15.40 -45.70 12.01
CA PRO A 361 14.29 -46.66 11.97
C PRO A 361 13.18 -46.43 13.02
N GLU A 362 13.41 -45.57 14.02
CA GLU A 362 12.44 -45.24 15.09
C GLU A 362 11.68 -43.92 14.84
N ASP A 363 11.92 -43.29 13.69
CA ASP A 363 11.43 -41.96 13.34
C ASP A 363 9.99 -41.96 12.76
N PRO A 364 9.34 -40.79 12.68
CA PRO A 364 8.04 -40.66 12.01
C PRO A 364 8.04 -41.25 10.59
N PRO A 365 6.88 -41.70 10.08
CA PRO A 365 6.78 -42.27 8.74
C PRO A 365 7.31 -41.28 7.69
N PRO A 366 8.00 -41.76 6.64
CA PRO A 366 8.53 -40.88 5.60
C PRO A 366 7.41 -40.05 4.96
N PRO A 367 7.64 -38.74 4.74
CA PRO A 367 6.63 -37.89 4.13
C PRO A 367 6.39 -38.31 2.68
N ALA A 368 5.18 -38.03 2.17
CA ALA A 368 4.83 -38.33 0.80
C ALA A 368 5.16 -37.15 -0.13
N ILE A 369 5.58 -37.44 -1.35
CA ILE A 369 5.58 -36.46 -2.44
C ILE A 369 4.14 -36.31 -2.91
N ILE A 370 3.55 -35.14 -2.72
CA ILE A 370 2.13 -34.87 -2.98
C ILE A 370 1.89 -34.06 -4.26
N ALA A 371 2.90 -33.38 -4.79
CA ALA A 371 2.80 -32.67 -6.06
C ALA A 371 4.02 -32.92 -6.96
N THR A 372 3.74 -33.41 -8.16
CA THR A 372 4.70 -33.51 -9.29
C THR A 372 4.17 -32.79 -10.53
N ARG A 373 3.06 -32.05 -10.39
CA ARG A 373 2.36 -31.46 -11.51
C ARG A 373 3.07 -30.20 -11.96
N VAL A 374 3.47 -30.19 -13.23
CA VAL A 374 3.97 -29.01 -13.92
C VAL A 374 2.80 -28.10 -14.26
N MET A 375 2.86 -26.84 -13.85
CA MET A 375 1.91 -25.82 -14.26
C MET A 375 2.28 -25.29 -15.65
N THR A 376 1.27 -24.92 -16.42
CA THR A 376 1.46 -24.35 -17.76
C THR A 376 1.30 -22.83 -17.70
N ALA A 377 2.20 -22.11 -18.37
CA ALA A 377 2.06 -20.69 -18.55
C ALA A 377 0.73 -20.30 -19.20
N ARG A 378 0.09 -19.29 -18.63
CA ARG A 378 -1.08 -18.63 -19.21
C ARG A 378 -0.61 -17.32 -19.81
N ALA A 379 -1.19 -16.93 -20.94
CA ALA A 379 -0.90 -15.63 -21.50
C ALA A 379 -1.36 -14.53 -20.53
N THR A 380 -0.58 -13.46 -20.42
CA THR A 380 -0.99 -12.25 -19.71
C THR A 380 -1.44 -11.22 -20.74
N VAL A 381 -2.66 -10.69 -20.57
CA VAL A 381 -3.18 -9.64 -21.44
C VAL A 381 -2.71 -8.29 -20.94
N SER A 382 -1.97 -7.59 -21.81
CA SER A 382 -1.57 -6.21 -21.60
C SER A 382 -2.17 -5.35 -22.71
N PRO A 383 -3.36 -4.73 -22.50
CA PRO A 383 -4.00 -3.92 -23.52
C PRO A 383 -3.15 -2.68 -23.83
N THR A 384 -3.08 -2.27 -25.09
CA THR A 384 -2.41 -1.02 -25.45
C THR A 384 -3.34 0.15 -25.17
N PRO A 385 -2.84 1.31 -24.71
CA PRO A 385 -3.69 2.47 -24.52
C PRO A 385 -4.49 2.85 -25.76
N GLY A 386 -5.79 3.04 -25.58
CA GLY A 386 -6.75 3.32 -26.63
C GLY A 386 -7.41 2.08 -27.25
N SER A 387 -6.94 0.88 -26.93
CA SER A 387 -7.59 -0.38 -27.34
C SER A 387 -8.82 -0.68 -26.50
N ASN A 388 -9.71 -1.52 -27.04
CA ASN A 388 -10.89 -2.00 -26.34
C ASN A 388 -10.55 -3.24 -25.53
N TYR A 389 -10.93 -3.30 -24.25
CA TYR A 389 -10.67 -4.43 -23.37
C TYR A 389 -11.68 -4.53 -22.22
N GLY A 390 -12.24 -5.72 -22.02
CA GLY A 390 -13.09 -6.02 -20.87
C GLY A 390 -14.51 -6.50 -21.21
N ILE A 391 -15.53 -6.02 -20.50
CA ILE A 391 -16.92 -6.53 -20.57
C ILE A 391 -17.64 -6.23 -21.90
N SER A 392 -17.16 -5.28 -22.70
CA SER A 392 -17.74 -4.95 -24.00
C SER A 392 -16.71 -4.27 -24.92
N SER A 393 -17.06 -4.13 -26.21
CA SER A 393 -16.27 -3.37 -27.18
C SER A 393 -16.24 -1.86 -26.92
N GLN A 394 -17.01 -1.37 -25.95
CA GLN A 394 -17.06 0.03 -25.54
C GLN A 394 -16.21 0.31 -24.29
N GLN A 395 -15.53 -0.70 -23.74
CA GLN A 395 -14.57 -0.50 -22.66
C GLN A 395 -13.20 -0.18 -23.24
N ARG A 396 -12.75 1.07 -23.09
CA ARG A 396 -11.50 1.56 -23.64
C ARG A 396 -10.43 1.66 -22.56
N TYR A 397 -9.31 0.98 -22.73
CA TYR A 397 -8.16 1.12 -21.84
C TYR A 397 -7.50 2.48 -22.03
N LEU A 398 -7.37 3.26 -20.95
CA LEU A 398 -6.78 4.59 -20.98
C LEU A 398 -5.28 4.58 -20.65
N GLY A 399 -4.79 3.54 -19.99
CA GLY A 399 -3.38 3.40 -19.60
C GLY A 399 -3.18 3.20 -18.11
N CYS A 400 -1.90 3.10 -17.75
CA CYS A 400 -1.40 3.09 -16.38
C CYS A 400 -1.18 4.54 -15.91
N PHE A 401 -1.66 4.84 -14.70
CA PHE A 401 -1.53 6.14 -14.05
C PHE A 401 -0.87 5.99 -12.68
N ASN A 402 -0.20 7.04 -12.20
CA ASN A 402 0.23 7.09 -10.80
C ASN A 402 -0.98 7.12 -9.86
N ASP A 403 -0.91 6.38 -8.76
CA ASP A 403 -2.00 6.26 -7.80
C ASP A 403 -1.44 6.09 -6.38
N THR A 404 -1.07 7.19 -5.73
CA THR A 404 -0.40 7.10 -4.42
C THR A 404 -1.40 7.19 -3.27
N GLY A 405 -1.83 6.03 -2.77
CA GLY A 405 -2.53 5.93 -1.49
C GLY A 405 -1.69 6.49 -0.33
N GLY A 406 -2.28 7.34 0.52
CA GLY A 406 -1.64 7.92 1.71
C GLY A 406 -0.92 9.26 1.51
N GLY A 407 -1.04 9.86 0.32
CA GLY A 407 -0.23 11.00 -0.12
C GLY A 407 -0.94 12.07 -0.98
N GLY A 408 -2.26 12.04 -1.15
CA GLY A 408 -3.02 13.15 -1.73
C GLY A 408 -3.35 13.07 -3.22
N TYR A 409 -3.04 11.96 -3.91
CA TYR A 409 -3.44 11.77 -5.31
C TYR A 409 -3.88 10.33 -5.56
N ARG A 410 -5.19 10.19 -5.62
CA ARG A 410 -5.84 9.03 -6.20
C ARG A 410 -6.31 9.41 -7.61
N THR A 411 -6.06 8.57 -8.59
CA THR A 411 -6.45 8.81 -9.99
C THR A 411 -7.97 8.71 -10.14
N LEU A 412 -8.59 7.73 -9.49
CA LEU A 412 -10.04 7.55 -9.38
C LEU A 412 -10.40 7.55 -7.89
N ASN A 413 -11.40 8.35 -7.49
CA ASN A 413 -11.63 8.68 -6.07
C ASN A 413 -13.05 8.48 -5.56
N SER A 414 -14.02 8.27 -6.44
CA SER A 414 -15.42 8.37 -6.03
C SER A 414 -15.81 7.22 -5.11
N ILE A 415 -15.68 5.97 -5.57
CA ILE A 415 -15.99 4.78 -4.78
C ILE A 415 -14.99 3.67 -5.06
N SER A 416 -14.84 2.74 -4.12
CA SER A 416 -13.93 1.61 -4.30
C SER A 416 -14.40 0.35 -3.59
N THR A 417 -13.84 -0.79 -4.00
CA THR A 417 -14.00 -2.09 -3.36
C THR A 417 -12.69 -2.87 -3.48
N SER A 418 -12.46 -3.84 -2.57
CA SER A 418 -11.26 -4.66 -2.57
C SER A 418 -11.60 -6.11 -2.28
N ASN A 419 -11.19 -7.02 -3.17
CA ASN A 419 -11.32 -8.46 -2.99
C ASN A 419 -10.38 -9.24 -3.93
N TYR A 420 -9.29 -9.75 -3.37
CA TYR A 420 -8.26 -10.47 -4.13
C TYR A 420 -8.81 -11.64 -4.94
N THR A 421 -9.73 -12.44 -4.39
CA THR A 421 -10.16 -13.70 -5.01
C THR A 421 -11.09 -13.55 -6.21
N VAL A 422 -11.70 -12.39 -6.38
CA VAL A 422 -12.65 -12.11 -7.48
C VAL A 422 -12.17 -11.00 -8.42
N MET A 423 -11.13 -10.26 -8.04
CA MET A 423 -10.70 -9.09 -8.80
C MET A 423 -10.20 -9.49 -10.19
N THR A 424 -10.89 -8.97 -11.19
CA THR A 424 -10.56 -8.99 -12.61
C THR A 424 -10.90 -7.62 -13.19
N VAL A 425 -10.37 -7.30 -14.37
CA VAL A 425 -10.74 -6.07 -15.07
C VAL A 425 -12.24 -6.03 -15.34
N GLN A 426 -12.83 -7.14 -15.76
CA GLN A 426 -14.27 -7.25 -16.02
C GLN A 426 -15.11 -7.08 -14.75
N TYR A 427 -14.67 -7.66 -13.63
CA TYR A 427 -15.34 -7.49 -12.34
C TYR A 427 -15.38 -6.01 -11.96
N CYS A 428 -14.25 -5.30 -12.06
CA CYS A 428 -14.20 -3.88 -11.71
C CYS A 428 -15.05 -3.03 -12.67
N GLN A 429 -14.95 -3.25 -13.97
CA GLN A 429 -15.75 -2.56 -14.97
C GLN A 429 -17.25 -2.74 -14.72
N GLN A 430 -17.69 -3.97 -14.47
CA GLN A 430 -19.11 -4.25 -14.17
C GLN A 430 -19.53 -3.58 -12.86
N TRP A 431 -18.71 -3.68 -11.82
CA TRP A 431 -19.02 -3.11 -10.51
C TRP A 431 -19.19 -1.59 -10.56
N CYS A 432 -18.35 -0.90 -11.34
CA CYS A 432 -18.46 0.54 -11.60
C CYS A 432 -19.69 0.87 -12.47
N ALA A 433 -19.91 0.10 -13.55
CA ALA A 433 -21.04 0.31 -14.45
C ALA A 433 -22.39 0.17 -13.74
N ASP A 434 -22.55 -0.85 -12.89
CA ASP A 434 -23.76 -1.09 -12.08
C ASP A 434 -24.07 0.05 -11.09
N ARG A 435 -23.09 0.93 -10.84
CA ARG A 435 -23.19 2.08 -9.91
C ARG A 435 -23.13 3.43 -10.62
N GLY A 436 -23.20 3.44 -11.95
CA GLY A 436 -23.25 4.66 -12.76
C GLY A 436 -21.92 5.38 -12.95
N TYR A 437 -20.80 4.66 -12.84
CA TYR A 437 -19.47 5.21 -13.12
C TYR A 437 -18.93 4.70 -14.45
N ARG A 438 -18.53 5.63 -15.32
CA ARG A 438 -17.93 5.32 -16.63
C ARG A 438 -16.47 4.93 -16.53
N LEU A 439 -15.74 5.41 -15.53
CA LEU A 439 -14.34 5.03 -15.31
C LEU A 439 -14.27 3.94 -14.25
N SER A 440 -13.48 2.92 -14.57
CA SER A 440 -13.08 1.87 -13.65
C SER A 440 -11.58 1.77 -13.66
N GLY A 441 -10.95 1.57 -12.51
CA GLY A 441 -9.52 1.38 -12.41
C GLY A 441 -9.19 0.27 -11.43
N VAL A 442 -8.22 -0.56 -11.80
CA VAL A 442 -7.78 -1.69 -11.00
C VAL A 442 -6.36 -1.46 -10.47
N GLU A 443 -6.17 -1.74 -9.19
CA GLU A 443 -4.94 -1.42 -8.46
C GLU A 443 -4.57 -2.54 -7.48
N TYR A 444 -3.27 -2.65 -7.15
CA TYR A 444 -2.75 -3.55 -6.12
C TYR A 444 -3.23 -5.01 -6.24
N ALA A 445 -3.45 -5.50 -7.46
CA ALA A 445 -4.02 -6.83 -7.77
C ALA A 445 -5.46 -7.09 -7.30
N GLN A 446 -6.01 -6.29 -6.40
CA GLN A 446 -7.23 -6.63 -5.66
C GLN A 446 -8.22 -5.49 -5.47
N GLU A 447 -7.83 -4.26 -5.79
CA GLU A 447 -8.64 -3.06 -5.60
C GLU A 447 -9.28 -2.64 -6.92
N CYS A 448 -10.53 -2.17 -6.81
CA CYS A 448 -11.28 -1.55 -7.88
C CYS A 448 -11.73 -0.17 -7.41
N HIS A 449 -11.42 0.84 -8.20
CA HIS A 449 -11.78 2.23 -7.96
C HIS A 449 -12.63 2.73 -9.13
N CYS A 450 -13.68 3.47 -8.85
CA CYS A 450 -14.56 4.03 -9.87
C CYS A 450 -14.59 5.55 -9.80
N ASP A 451 -14.80 6.17 -10.95
CA ASP A 451 -15.04 7.60 -11.04
C ASP A 451 -15.77 7.96 -12.35
N ASN A 452 -16.18 9.21 -12.48
CA ASN A 452 -16.59 9.80 -13.75
C ASN A 452 -15.57 10.82 -14.26
N TYR A 453 -14.52 11.07 -13.47
CA TYR A 453 -13.42 11.98 -13.78
C TYR A 453 -12.08 11.38 -13.37
N ILE A 454 -11.06 11.52 -14.21
CA ILE A 454 -9.68 11.25 -13.80
C ILE A 454 -9.17 12.51 -13.08
N ASN A 455 -8.49 12.32 -11.97
CA ASN A 455 -7.84 13.42 -11.27
C ASN A 455 -6.86 14.16 -12.23
N PRO A 456 -6.91 15.49 -12.38
CA PRO A 456 -6.00 16.28 -13.22
C PRO A 456 -4.53 16.18 -12.83
N THR A 457 -4.25 15.74 -11.60
CA THR A 457 -2.88 15.46 -11.15
C THR A 457 -2.40 14.06 -11.54
N ALA A 458 -3.29 13.22 -12.09
CA ALA A 458 -2.93 11.91 -12.60
C ALA A 458 -1.98 12.08 -13.79
N ILE A 459 -0.86 11.41 -13.68
CA ILE A 459 0.21 11.37 -14.67
C ILE A 459 0.08 10.03 -15.37
N SER A 460 -0.17 10.10 -16.67
CA SER A 460 -0.32 8.94 -17.53
C SER A 460 1.04 8.42 -17.99
N ALA A 461 1.20 7.11 -18.17
CA ALA A 461 2.42 6.53 -18.73
C ALA A 461 2.75 7.04 -20.14
N GLN A 462 1.75 7.46 -20.91
CA GLN A 462 1.94 8.04 -22.25
C GLN A 462 2.57 9.43 -22.23
N SER A 463 2.51 10.13 -21.08
CA SER A 463 3.18 11.42 -20.89
C SER A 463 4.68 11.30 -20.55
N GLY A 464 5.21 10.08 -20.48
CA GLY A 464 6.64 9.80 -20.28
C GLY A 464 7.14 9.92 -18.84
N ASN A 465 6.25 10.26 -17.90
CA ASN A 465 6.58 10.49 -16.49
C ASN A 465 6.24 9.30 -15.56
N VAL A 466 5.66 8.22 -16.08
CA VAL A 466 5.48 6.94 -15.38
C VAL A 466 6.31 5.88 -16.09
N SER A 467 7.09 5.10 -15.34
CA SER A 467 7.86 3.99 -15.89
C SER A 467 6.93 2.94 -16.51
N TRP A 468 7.27 2.42 -17.69
CA TRP A 468 6.46 1.47 -18.47
C TRP A 468 6.14 0.15 -17.75
N ASN A 469 6.71 -0.10 -16.57
CA ASN A 469 6.55 -1.33 -15.78
C ASN A 469 5.89 -1.14 -14.41
N SER A 470 5.23 0.01 -14.20
CA SER A 470 4.60 0.31 -12.93
C SER A 470 3.26 -0.43 -12.71
N CYS A 471 2.51 -0.72 -13.79
CA CYS A 471 1.26 -1.49 -13.73
C CYS A 471 1.47 -2.93 -14.22
N THR A 472 2.28 -3.69 -13.48
CA THR A 472 2.70 -5.05 -13.85
C THR A 472 2.13 -6.12 -12.93
N TRP A 473 1.19 -5.79 -12.05
CA TRP A 473 0.66 -6.74 -11.08
C TRP A 473 -0.51 -7.50 -11.67
N ASN A 474 -0.51 -8.82 -11.56
CA ASN A 474 -1.61 -9.66 -11.99
C ASN A 474 -2.83 -9.45 -11.09
N CYS A 475 -4.01 -9.42 -11.67
CA CYS A 475 -5.28 -9.44 -10.95
C CYS A 475 -5.40 -10.73 -10.12
N GLY A 476 -5.63 -10.62 -8.81
CA GLY A 476 -5.68 -11.74 -7.88
C GLY A 476 -6.70 -12.81 -8.27
N GLY A 477 -7.86 -12.40 -8.83
CA GLY A 477 -8.89 -13.33 -9.29
C GLY A 477 -8.40 -14.24 -10.41
N THR A 478 -7.50 -13.74 -11.25
CA THR A 478 -6.90 -14.48 -12.36
C THR A 478 -5.82 -15.46 -11.92
N LEU A 479 -5.27 -15.27 -10.71
CA LEU A 479 -4.29 -16.18 -10.11
C LEU A 479 -4.94 -17.36 -9.37
N THR A 480 -6.26 -17.34 -9.18
CA THR A 480 -6.96 -18.44 -8.52
C THR A 480 -7.03 -19.70 -9.40
N ALA A 481 -6.98 -20.87 -8.77
CA ALA A 481 -7.08 -22.16 -9.46
C ALA A 481 -8.40 -22.37 -10.21
N LYS A 482 -9.44 -21.57 -9.92
CA LYS A 482 -10.75 -21.65 -10.56
C LYS A 482 -10.86 -20.81 -11.84
N PHE A 483 -9.92 -19.91 -12.09
CA PHE A 483 -9.94 -19.04 -13.26
C PHE A 483 -9.27 -19.73 -14.45
N ASP A 484 -9.98 -19.86 -15.57
CA ASP A 484 -9.56 -20.59 -16.78
C ASP A 484 -9.23 -19.69 -17.98
N GLY A 485 -9.21 -18.37 -17.79
CA GLY A 485 -8.86 -17.38 -18.81
C GLY A 485 -7.39 -16.93 -18.79
N GLU A 486 -7.09 -15.92 -19.61
CA GLU A 486 -5.80 -15.22 -19.64
C GLU A 486 -5.60 -14.38 -18.38
N GLN A 487 -4.36 -14.32 -17.86
CA GLN A 487 -4.01 -13.43 -16.75
C GLN A 487 -4.23 -11.97 -17.17
N GLN A 488 -4.60 -11.13 -16.22
CA GLN A 488 -4.90 -9.72 -16.46
C GLN A 488 -4.08 -8.86 -15.53
N LEU A 489 -3.77 -7.64 -15.95
CA LEU A 489 -3.05 -6.67 -15.13
C LEU A 489 -4.03 -5.80 -14.34
N CYS A 490 -3.73 -5.62 -13.05
CA CYS A 490 -4.50 -4.87 -12.07
C CYS A 490 -3.60 -3.86 -11.34
N GLY A 491 -2.98 -2.95 -12.09
CA GLY A 491 -2.15 -1.87 -11.58
C GLY A 491 -0.81 -2.35 -11.04
N GLY A 492 -0.29 -1.66 -10.02
CA GLY A 492 0.91 -2.04 -9.30
C GLY A 492 1.18 -1.13 -8.11
N LEU A 493 2.41 -1.13 -7.61
CA LEU A 493 2.76 -0.37 -6.39
C LEU A 493 2.56 1.14 -6.63
N GLY A 494 1.44 1.67 -6.13
CA GLY A 494 1.08 3.07 -6.25
C GLY A 494 0.73 3.49 -7.68
N HIS A 495 0.16 2.57 -8.47
CA HIS A 495 -0.22 2.81 -9.86
C HIS A 495 -1.47 2.01 -10.24
N ILE A 496 -2.33 2.59 -11.06
CA ILE A 496 -3.66 2.07 -11.42
C ILE A 496 -3.83 1.98 -12.93
N ASP A 497 -4.38 0.87 -13.41
CA ASP A 497 -4.82 0.71 -14.79
C ASP A 497 -6.25 1.22 -14.95
N VAL A 498 -6.47 2.24 -15.78
CA VAL A 498 -7.77 2.91 -15.93
C VAL A 498 -8.44 2.54 -17.25
N TYR A 499 -9.75 2.31 -17.19
CA TYR A 499 -10.63 2.00 -18.32
C TYR A 499 -11.81 2.98 -18.34
N ASN A 500 -12.32 3.25 -19.54
CA ASN A 500 -13.46 4.14 -19.76
C ASN A 500 -14.54 3.45 -20.60
N ASN A 501 -15.75 3.42 -20.08
CA ASN A 501 -16.94 3.01 -20.81
C ASN A 501 -17.39 4.14 -21.77
N THR A 502 -17.20 3.92 -23.07
CA THR A 502 -17.52 4.85 -24.15
C THR A 502 -18.91 4.63 -24.74
N ASP A 503 -19.77 3.84 -24.10
CA ASP A 503 -21.13 3.61 -24.60
C ASP A 503 -21.93 4.94 -24.62
N PRO A 504 -22.38 5.43 -25.79
CA PRO A 504 -23.17 6.65 -25.87
C PRO A 504 -24.51 6.51 -25.14
N ASP A 505 -25.02 5.28 -25.05
CA ASP A 505 -26.31 4.96 -24.45
C ASP A 505 -26.16 4.43 -23.01
N PHE A 506 -24.98 4.60 -22.39
CA PHE A 506 -24.73 4.18 -21.00
C PHE A 506 -25.78 4.78 -20.06
N ASP A 507 -26.64 3.90 -19.57
CA ASP A 507 -27.71 4.17 -18.63
C ASP A 507 -27.40 3.39 -17.35
N ALA A 508 -27.27 4.10 -16.22
CA ALA A 508 -26.90 3.48 -14.96
C ALA A 508 -28.15 2.79 -14.39
N PHE A 509 -28.29 1.48 -14.64
CA PHE A 509 -29.43 0.62 -14.27
C PHE A 509 -29.94 0.81 -12.81
N GLY A 510 -30.70 1.88 -12.55
CA GLY A 510 -31.32 2.19 -11.27
C GLY A 510 -31.01 3.57 -10.65
N ASP A 511 -30.04 4.35 -11.14
CA ASP A 511 -29.81 5.73 -10.69
C ASP A 511 -29.06 6.60 -11.72
N ASN A 512 -29.83 7.46 -12.42
CA ASN A 512 -29.28 8.44 -13.38
C ASN A 512 -28.81 9.74 -12.73
N SER A 513 -28.69 9.80 -11.41
CA SER A 513 -28.15 10.97 -10.72
C SER A 513 -26.69 11.26 -11.10
N ASN A 514 -25.95 10.24 -11.58
CA ASN A 514 -24.53 10.30 -11.94
C ASN A 514 -24.23 10.26 -13.46
N THR A 515 -25.24 10.29 -14.34
CA THR A 515 -25.06 10.27 -15.80
C THR A 515 -24.58 11.61 -16.36
N ALA A 516 -23.58 12.26 -15.76
CA ALA A 516 -22.94 13.42 -16.36
C ALA A 516 -22.42 13.00 -17.74
N GLY A 517 -23.20 13.33 -18.76
CA GLY A 517 -23.18 12.74 -20.11
C GLY A 517 -21.96 13.08 -20.94
N ASN A 518 -20.83 13.37 -20.30
CA ASN A 518 -19.48 13.28 -20.85
C ASN A 518 -18.53 13.08 -19.66
N ALA A 519 -18.15 11.84 -19.36
CA ALA A 519 -16.95 11.61 -18.55
C ALA A 519 -15.80 12.30 -19.29
N GLN A 520 -15.28 13.37 -18.70
CA GLN A 520 -14.15 14.10 -19.25
C GLN A 520 -12.91 13.53 -18.54
N PRO A 521 -12.02 12.82 -19.26
CA PRO A 521 -10.84 12.19 -18.67
C PRO A 521 -9.84 13.22 -18.14
N TYR A 522 -10.12 14.53 -18.29
CA TYR A 522 -9.34 15.58 -17.68
C TYR A 522 -10.24 16.80 -17.42
N THR A 523 -10.81 16.91 -16.23
CA THR A 523 -11.54 18.12 -15.82
C THR A 523 -10.79 18.82 -14.69
N PRO A 524 -10.04 19.89 -14.98
CA PRO A 524 -9.45 20.73 -13.95
C PRO A 524 -10.52 21.13 -12.94
N ALA A 525 -10.18 21.05 -11.65
CA ALA A 525 -11.06 21.65 -10.65
C ALA A 525 -11.06 23.16 -10.88
N ALA A 526 -12.26 23.74 -10.94
CA ALA A 526 -12.43 25.18 -10.97
C ALA A 526 -11.93 25.76 -9.64
N GLY A 527 -11.45 27.01 -9.67
CA GLY A 527 -11.17 27.75 -8.44
C GLY A 527 -12.41 27.82 -7.55
N PHE A 528 -12.18 27.87 -6.24
CA PHE A 528 -13.25 28.08 -5.28
C PHE A 528 -13.88 29.47 -5.48
N GLY A 529 -15.20 29.59 -5.24
CA GLY A 529 -15.90 30.87 -5.33
C GLY A 529 -15.49 31.86 -4.23
N GLU A 530 -15.83 33.13 -4.39
CA GLU A 530 -15.47 34.22 -3.44
C GLU A 530 -16.01 34.01 -2.02
N ASN A 531 -17.03 33.17 -1.84
CA ASN A 531 -17.63 32.83 -0.56
C ASN A 531 -16.99 31.63 0.14
N TYR A 532 -15.95 31.03 -0.44
CA TYR A 532 -15.19 29.95 0.20
C TYR A 532 -14.35 30.49 1.36
N LEU A 533 -14.45 29.83 2.51
CA LEU A 533 -13.78 30.23 3.76
C LEU A 533 -12.51 29.42 4.05
N GLY A 534 -12.26 28.36 3.28
CA GLY A 534 -11.12 27.47 3.45
C GLY A 534 -11.52 26.02 3.75
N CYS A 535 -10.50 25.18 3.86
CA CYS A 535 -10.63 23.79 4.25
C CYS A 535 -10.43 23.67 5.77
N TYR A 536 -11.39 23.10 6.48
CA TYR A 536 -11.36 22.96 7.94
C TYR A 536 -11.29 21.49 8.34
N SER A 537 -10.71 21.21 9.51
CA SER A 537 -10.74 19.88 10.12
C SER A 537 -12.15 19.53 10.60
N ASP A 538 -12.61 18.32 10.30
CA ASP A 538 -13.85 17.74 10.81
C ASP A 538 -13.61 16.41 11.55
N THR A 539 -12.42 16.26 12.15
CA THR A 539 -12.03 15.07 12.92
C THR A 539 -12.39 15.22 14.39
N GLY A 540 -13.61 14.80 14.76
CA GLY A 540 -14.10 14.81 16.15
C GLY A 540 -15.45 15.52 16.27
N ALA A 541 -15.50 16.66 16.98
CA ALA A 541 -16.68 17.49 17.03
C ALA A 541 -16.91 18.17 15.67
N ARG A 542 -18.14 18.15 15.17
CA ARG A 542 -18.47 18.68 13.84
C ARG A 542 -18.16 20.17 13.71
N THR A 543 -17.63 20.56 12.55
CA THR A 543 -17.34 21.95 12.17
C THR A 543 -18.62 22.75 12.07
N LEU A 544 -19.67 22.16 11.48
CA LEU A 544 -21.02 22.69 11.41
C LEU A 544 -21.98 21.71 12.07
N SER A 545 -22.76 22.20 13.04
CA SER A 545 -23.62 21.38 13.92
C SER A 545 -25.13 21.51 13.65
N GLY A 546 -25.52 22.15 12.54
CA GLY A 546 -26.92 22.25 12.12
C GLY A 546 -27.41 20.96 11.46
N VAL A 547 -28.16 21.09 10.37
CA VAL A 547 -28.66 19.92 9.60
C VAL A 547 -27.63 19.46 8.57
N SER A 548 -27.73 18.20 8.16
CA SER A 548 -26.91 17.61 7.10
C SER A 548 -27.73 16.76 6.14
N THR A 549 -27.16 16.45 4.98
CA THR A 549 -27.71 15.50 3.99
C THR A 549 -26.57 14.89 3.17
N GLU A 550 -26.83 13.75 2.54
CA GLU A 550 -25.93 13.11 1.58
C GLU A 550 -26.67 12.94 0.25
N ALA A 551 -25.98 13.11 -0.88
CA ALA A 551 -26.54 12.88 -2.21
C ALA A 551 -25.49 12.39 -3.19
N LEU A 552 -25.87 11.41 -4.02
CA LEU A 552 -25.01 10.88 -5.07
C LEU A 552 -24.70 11.91 -6.17
N ASN A 553 -25.55 12.93 -6.36
CA ASN A 553 -25.28 14.05 -7.27
C ASN A 553 -24.93 15.36 -6.55
N MET A 554 -24.15 15.29 -5.47
CA MET A 554 -23.79 16.48 -4.70
C MET A 554 -22.98 17.47 -5.53
N THR A 555 -23.34 18.76 -5.45
CA THR A 555 -22.55 19.88 -5.98
C THR A 555 -22.46 20.96 -4.91
N VAL A 556 -21.52 21.90 -5.06
CA VAL A 556 -21.42 23.05 -4.17
C VAL A 556 -22.74 23.83 -4.13
N GLU A 557 -23.36 24.04 -5.30
CA GLU A 557 -24.65 24.73 -5.42
C GLU A 557 -25.79 23.95 -4.75
N ARG A 558 -25.83 22.62 -4.93
CA ARG A 558 -26.86 21.78 -4.30
C ARG A 558 -26.81 21.86 -2.77
N CYS A 559 -25.61 21.86 -2.20
CA CYS A 559 -25.45 22.02 -0.76
C CYS A 559 -25.86 23.42 -0.28
N ALA A 560 -25.46 24.47 -1.03
CA ALA A 560 -25.88 25.84 -0.73
C ALA A 560 -27.41 26.00 -0.75
N ASP A 561 -28.08 25.50 -1.79
CA ASP A 561 -29.54 25.54 -1.93
C ASP A 561 -30.24 24.77 -0.82
N TYR A 562 -29.71 23.59 -0.45
CA TYR A 562 -30.22 22.82 0.69
C TYR A 562 -30.12 23.66 1.97
N CYS A 563 -28.94 24.17 2.33
CA CYS A 563 -28.77 24.93 3.56
C CYS A 563 -29.56 26.25 3.58
N ALA A 564 -29.81 26.87 2.43
CA ALA A 564 -30.66 28.05 2.31
C ALA A 564 -32.15 27.74 2.52
N ALA A 565 -32.62 26.56 2.13
CA ALA A 565 -34.03 26.14 2.28
C ALA A 565 -34.37 25.64 3.70
N GLN A 566 -33.37 25.25 4.49
CA GLN A 566 -33.56 24.72 5.85
C GLN A 566 -33.73 25.85 6.88
N ASN A 567 -33.83 25.49 8.17
CA ASN A 567 -33.99 26.43 9.28
C ASN A 567 -35.26 27.31 9.16
N ASN A 568 -36.42 26.66 8.96
CA ASN A 568 -37.73 27.32 8.83
C ASN A 568 -37.78 28.44 7.76
N GLY A 569 -37.04 28.26 6.67
CA GLY A 569 -36.99 29.19 5.54
C GLY A 569 -36.11 30.43 5.76
N VAL A 570 -35.44 30.54 6.92
CA VAL A 570 -34.43 31.59 7.17
C VAL A 570 -33.09 31.22 6.53
N GLY A 571 -32.82 29.91 6.38
CA GLY A 571 -31.53 29.39 5.94
C GLY A 571 -30.48 29.33 7.05
N TYR A 572 -29.33 28.76 6.71
CA TYR A 572 -28.13 28.74 7.55
C TYR A 572 -27.08 29.72 7.03
N GLN A 573 -26.25 30.26 7.93
CA GLN A 573 -25.17 31.17 7.58
C GLN A 573 -24.04 30.48 6.81
N TYR A 574 -23.73 29.23 7.16
CA TYR A 574 -22.64 28.47 6.59
C TYR A 574 -23.15 27.14 6.01
N TYR A 575 -22.47 26.70 4.96
CA TYR A 575 -22.59 25.36 4.44
C TYR A 575 -21.19 24.80 4.17
N GLY A 576 -21.04 23.50 4.29
CA GLY A 576 -19.78 22.83 4.06
C GLY A 576 -19.98 21.47 3.45
N LEU A 577 -19.03 21.06 2.61
CA LEU A 577 -19.07 19.79 1.89
C LEU A 577 -17.95 18.89 2.38
N GLU A 578 -18.28 17.64 2.68
CA GLU A 578 -17.35 16.61 3.12
C GLU A 578 -17.52 15.36 2.25
N TYR A 579 -16.47 14.56 2.15
CA TYR A 579 -16.53 13.20 1.63
C TYR A 579 -17.33 13.08 0.32
N TYR A 580 -17.02 13.98 -0.65
CA TYR A 580 -17.53 14.10 -2.03
C TYR A 580 -19.05 14.26 -2.23
N SER A 581 -19.86 13.83 -1.26
CA SER A 581 -21.32 13.65 -1.36
C SER A 581 -22.10 14.23 -0.18
N GLN A 582 -21.40 14.61 0.89
CA GLN A 582 -22.04 15.05 2.14
C GLN A 582 -22.08 16.57 2.20
N CYS A 583 -23.18 17.07 2.76
CA CYS A 583 -23.46 18.49 2.94
C CYS A 583 -23.87 18.74 4.40
N PHE A 584 -23.28 19.76 5.01
CA PHE A 584 -23.52 20.17 6.38
C PHE A 584 -23.85 21.66 6.42
N CYS A 585 -24.80 22.03 7.28
CA CYS A 585 -25.24 23.42 7.45
C CYS A 585 -25.00 23.87 8.89
N GLY A 586 -24.78 25.16 9.12
CA GLY A 586 -24.65 25.69 10.47
C GLY A 586 -24.70 27.21 10.53
N ASN A 587 -25.01 27.75 11.71
CA ASN A 587 -24.99 29.19 11.98
C ASN A 587 -23.72 29.63 12.71
N ALA A 588 -22.86 28.69 13.09
CA ALA A 588 -21.58 28.95 13.72
C ALA A 588 -20.57 27.90 13.26
N ILE A 589 -19.32 28.32 13.14
CA ILE A 589 -18.18 27.44 12.95
C ILE A 589 -17.72 27.02 14.34
N ASN A 590 -17.61 25.72 14.59
CA ASN A 590 -17.13 25.21 15.86
C ASN A 590 -15.74 25.80 16.19
N PRO A 591 -15.55 26.42 17.37
CA PRO A 591 -14.25 27.00 17.76
C PRO A 591 -13.08 26.02 17.79
N GLU A 592 -13.35 24.71 17.92
CA GLU A 592 -12.33 23.66 17.88
C GLU A 592 -11.91 23.27 16.44
N ALA A 593 -12.68 23.68 15.42
CA ALA A 593 -12.35 23.39 14.03
C ALA A 593 -11.12 24.20 13.58
N ARG A 594 -10.09 23.49 13.12
CA ARG A 594 -8.84 24.10 12.65
C ARG A 594 -8.93 24.42 11.16
N LEU A 595 -8.70 25.68 10.79
CA LEU A 595 -8.42 26.05 9.41
C LEU A 595 -7.12 25.38 8.95
N LEU A 596 -7.23 24.45 8.00
CA LEU A 596 -6.10 23.73 7.41
C LEU A 596 -5.45 24.55 6.30
N THR A 597 -6.27 25.19 5.47
CA THR A 597 -5.81 26.07 4.41
C THR A 597 -6.90 27.05 3.97
N PRO A 598 -6.56 28.33 3.71
CA PRO A 598 -7.45 29.27 3.06
C PRO A 598 -7.34 29.25 1.51
N ASP A 599 -6.55 28.34 0.92
CA ASP A 599 -6.24 28.35 -0.51
C ASP A 599 -7.50 28.18 -1.38
N THR A 600 -7.74 29.14 -2.27
CA THR A 600 -8.83 29.13 -3.25
C THR A 600 -8.47 28.38 -4.53
N SER A 601 -7.23 27.90 -4.64
CA SER A 601 -6.78 26.95 -5.65
C SER A 601 -7.00 25.51 -5.16
N PRO A 602 -7.63 24.63 -5.97
CA PRO A 602 -7.83 23.21 -5.63
C PRO A 602 -6.57 22.36 -5.49
N SER A 603 -5.37 22.96 -5.51
CA SER A 603 -4.08 22.27 -5.44
C SER A 603 -3.70 21.82 -4.02
N ASN A 604 -4.52 22.10 -3.00
CA ASN A 604 -4.20 21.71 -1.62
C ASN A 604 -4.65 20.28 -1.29
N TYR A 605 -3.77 19.55 -0.61
CA TYR A 605 -3.94 18.17 -0.16
C TYR A 605 -5.19 17.91 0.68
N SER A 606 -5.62 18.87 1.51
CA SER A 606 -6.60 18.60 2.59
C SER A 606 -8.03 18.42 2.05
N CYS A 607 -8.59 19.39 1.36
CA CYS A 607 -9.91 19.28 0.73
C CYS A 607 -9.72 19.10 -0.77
N SER A 608 -9.73 17.84 -1.21
CA SER A 608 -9.35 17.44 -2.56
C SER A 608 -10.35 16.50 -3.21
N PHE A 609 -11.38 16.06 -2.49
CA PHE A 609 -12.37 15.12 -3.00
C PHE A 609 -13.32 15.86 -3.94
N ARG A 610 -13.56 15.30 -5.12
CA ARG A 610 -14.45 15.94 -6.12
C ARG A 610 -15.90 15.75 -5.74
N CYS A 611 -16.73 16.72 -6.08
CA CYS A 611 -18.17 16.59 -5.91
C CYS A 611 -18.73 15.53 -6.84
N THR A 612 -19.53 14.60 -6.32
CA THR A 612 -20.07 13.48 -7.10
C THR A 612 -21.02 13.93 -8.22
N GLY A 613 -21.70 15.07 -8.06
CA GLY A 613 -22.59 15.66 -9.08
C GLY A 613 -21.91 16.61 -10.07
N LYS A 614 -20.66 17.05 -9.82
CA LYS A 614 -19.93 17.97 -10.71
C LYS A 614 -18.43 17.88 -10.48
N GLY A 615 -17.75 17.11 -11.33
CA GLY A 615 -16.33 16.83 -11.20
C GLY A 615 -15.40 18.04 -11.25
N SER A 616 -15.84 19.19 -11.78
CA SER A 616 -15.04 20.43 -11.73
C SER A 616 -15.03 21.09 -10.35
N GLN A 617 -15.74 20.55 -9.36
CA GLN A 617 -15.85 21.12 -8.01
C GLN A 617 -15.26 20.19 -6.96
N ILE A 618 -14.90 20.78 -5.81
CA ILE A 618 -14.34 20.08 -4.65
C ILE A 618 -15.36 20.10 -3.51
N CYS A 619 -15.53 18.94 -2.88
CA CYS A 619 -16.50 18.63 -1.84
C CYS A 619 -15.79 18.00 -0.61
N GLY A 620 -14.78 18.70 -0.08
CA GLY A 620 -14.07 18.31 1.15
C GLY A 620 -13.08 17.17 0.99
N GLY A 621 -12.99 16.32 2.01
CA GLY A 621 -12.12 15.14 2.10
C GLY A 621 -12.51 14.25 3.28
N ALA A 622 -11.73 13.21 3.57
CA ALA A 622 -11.97 12.37 4.75
C ALA A 622 -11.63 13.14 6.05
N GLY A 623 -12.64 13.46 6.87
CA GLY A 623 -12.48 14.19 8.12
C GLY A 623 -12.13 15.66 7.93
N VAL A 624 -12.42 16.25 6.77
CA VAL A 624 -12.11 17.64 6.42
C VAL A 624 -13.16 18.24 5.50
N ILE A 625 -13.60 19.45 5.79
CA ILE A 625 -14.78 20.08 5.17
C ILE A 625 -14.37 21.31 4.33
N SER A 626 -14.82 21.36 3.07
CA SER A 626 -14.75 22.57 2.24
C SER A 626 -15.85 23.52 2.70
N LEU A 627 -15.48 24.60 3.41
CA LEU A 627 -16.44 25.47 4.10
C LEU A 627 -16.72 26.76 3.31
N TYR A 628 -17.98 27.17 3.28
CA TYR A 628 -18.44 28.35 2.55
C TYR A 628 -19.41 29.19 3.40
N ASN A 629 -19.42 30.49 3.13
CA ASN A 629 -20.45 31.40 3.61
C ASN A 629 -21.63 31.46 2.60
N VAL A 630 -22.83 31.67 3.10
CA VAL A 630 -23.99 32.01 2.27
C VAL A 630 -24.01 33.53 2.07
N SER A 631 -23.66 33.99 0.86
CA SER A 631 -23.44 35.42 0.57
C SER A 631 -24.65 36.31 0.86
N ASP A 632 -25.88 35.80 0.67
CA ASP A 632 -27.12 36.54 0.87
C ASP A 632 -27.85 36.18 2.17
N PHE A 633 -27.16 35.53 3.12
CA PHE A 633 -27.77 35.17 4.39
C PHE A 633 -28.22 36.41 5.16
N LYS A 634 -29.52 36.48 5.43
CA LYS A 634 -30.12 37.48 6.32
C LYS A 634 -30.59 36.77 7.59
N GLY A 635 -29.74 36.84 8.60
CA GLY A 635 -30.08 36.33 9.91
C GLY A 635 -31.26 37.10 10.51
N PRO A 636 -31.99 36.48 11.46
CA PRO A 636 -32.96 37.19 12.26
C PRO A 636 -32.28 38.31 13.05
N GLU A 637 -32.94 39.46 13.13
CA GLU A 637 -32.42 40.63 13.84
C GLU A 637 -33.42 41.15 14.87
N ALA A 638 -32.90 41.82 15.90
CA ALA A 638 -33.74 42.57 16.82
C ALA A 638 -34.35 43.74 16.07
N LYS A 639 -35.68 43.80 15.97
CA LYS A 639 -36.34 44.86 15.23
C LYS A 639 -36.09 46.20 15.94
N PRO A 640 -35.41 47.19 15.34
CA PRO A 640 -35.00 48.39 16.09
C PRO A 640 -36.18 49.23 16.60
N SER A 641 -37.27 49.28 15.84
CA SER A 641 -38.50 49.96 16.24
C SER A 641 -39.74 49.48 15.48
N VAL A 642 -40.91 49.68 16.09
CA VAL A 642 -42.22 49.60 15.43
C VAL A 642 -42.99 50.87 15.75
N GLY A 643 -43.16 51.74 14.75
CA GLY A 643 -43.70 53.07 14.97
C GLY A 643 -42.84 53.83 15.98
N LYS A 644 -43.45 54.28 17.08
CA LYS A 644 -42.75 55.00 18.16
C LYS A 644 -42.18 54.10 19.26
N TYR A 645 -42.38 52.79 19.18
CA TYR A 645 -41.80 51.84 20.13
C TYR A 645 -40.40 51.48 19.66
N ALA A 646 -39.39 51.82 20.45
CA ALA A 646 -38.00 51.44 20.19
C ALA A 646 -37.65 50.19 20.99
N THR A 647 -36.87 49.29 20.38
CA THR A 647 -36.32 48.12 21.09
C THR A 647 -35.53 48.57 22.30
N GLN A 648 -35.72 47.85 23.39
CA GLN A 648 -34.96 48.00 24.63
C GLN A 648 -34.12 46.74 24.85
N ARG A 649 -33.46 46.67 26.00
CA ARG A 649 -32.83 45.45 26.51
C ARG A 649 -33.87 44.35 26.74
N CYS A 650 -33.43 43.10 26.82
CA CYS A 650 -34.32 42.02 27.22
C CYS A 650 -34.69 42.16 28.69
N LEU A 651 -35.86 41.62 29.06
CA LEU A 651 -36.40 41.73 30.41
C LEU A 651 -36.72 40.34 30.93
N THR A 652 -36.21 40.02 32.12
CA THR A 652 -36.53 38.77 32.82
C THR A 652 -37.72 38.97 33.75
N ASP A 653 -38.55 37.95 33.85
CA ASP A 653 -39.60 37.88 34.85
C ASP A 653 -39.03 37.74 36.28
N PRO A 654 -39.74 38.25 37.30
CA PRO A 654 -39.48 37.94 38.70
C PRO A 654 -39.27 36.45 39.00
N ALA A 655 -38.18 36.12 39.72
CA ALA A 655 -37.83 34.75 40.11
C ALA A 655 -38.92 34.01 40.92
N ASN A 656 -39.87 34.74 41.53
CA ASN A 656 -40.97 34.19 42.33
C ASN A 656 -42.23 33.85 41.49
N GLY A 657 -42.13 33.79 40.16
CA GLY A 657 -43.24 33.42 39.27
C GLY A 657 -44.22 34.56 38.95
N GLY A 658 -43.85 35.82 39.22
CA GLY A 658 -44.60 37.00 38.80
C GLY A 658 -44.23 37.44 37.37
N ARG A 659 -45.05 38.32 36.77
CA ARG A 659 -44.77 38.93 35.45
C ARG A 659 -44.13 40.30 35.56
N ALA A 660 -43.14 40.57 34.72
CA ALA A 660 -42.43 41.84 34.65
C ALA A 660 -43.32 42.98 34.12
N LEU A 661 -44.21 42.66 33.19
CA LEU A 661 -45.27 43.52 32.66
C LEU A 661 -46.64 42.95 33.07
N GLN A 662 -47.44 43.74 33.80
CA GLN A 662 -48.71 43.29 34.41
C GLN A 662 -49.96 43.96 33.80
N GLY A 663 -49.84 44.52 32.60
CA GLY A 663 -50.97 45.07 31.85
C GLY A 663 -51.69 43.97 31.05
N ASN A 664 -52.07 44.29 29.82
CA ASN A 664 -52.74 43.33 28.94
C ASN A 664 -51.81 42.21 28.46
N TYR A 665 -52.41 41.08 28.10
CA TYR A 665 -51.73 39.90 27.55
C TYR A 665 -52.49 39.35 26.35
N THR A 666 -51.75 38.85 25.37
CA THR A 666 -52.28 38.02 24.28
C THR A 666 -51.22 37.03 23.82
N SER A 667 -51.65 35.94 23.18
CA SER A 667 -50.76 34.92 22.62
C SER A 667 -51.30 34.48 21.27
N ARG A 668 -50.41 34.30 20.28
CA ARG A 668 -50.81 34.01 18.90
C ARG A 668 -49.83 33.08 18.19
N PRO A 669 -50.33 32.08 17.43
CA PRO A 669 -49.47 31.18 16.65
C PRO A 669 -48.78 31.88 15.46
N ASP A 670 -49.19 33.09 15.10
CA ASP A 670 -48.62 33.96 14.05
C ASP A 670 -48.02 35.25 14.64
N MET A 671 -47.53 35.21 15.89
CA MET A 671 -47.00 36.39 16.57
C MET A 671 -45.86 37.04 15.78
N THR A 672 -45.87 38.38 15.73
CA THR A 672 -44.76 39.23 15.26
C THR A 672 -44.57 40.40 16.23
N ILE A 673 -43.43 41.10 16.14
CA ILE A 673 -43.21 42.31 16.95
C ILE A 673 -44.29 43.35 16.68
N GLU A 674 -44.68 43.54 15.42
CA GLU A 674 -45.71 44.51 15.04
C GLU A 674 -47.07 44.16 15.61
N HIS A 675 -47.43 42.87 15.65
CA HIS A 675 -48.66 42.42 16.27
C HIS A 675 -48.68 42.76 17.76
N CYS A 676 -47.61 42.45 18.49
CA CYS A 676 -47.54 42.72 19.91
C CYS A 676 -47.56 44.23 20.22
N VAL A 677 -46.74 45.00 19.52
CA VAL A 677 -46.70 46.47 19.68
C VAL A 677 -48.05 47.09 19.35
N LYS A 678 -48.71 46.66 18.27
CA LYS A 678 -50.04 47.16 17.90
C LYS A 678 -51.10 46.84 18.95
N PHE A 679 -51.03 45.64 19.56
CA PHE A 679 -51.94 45.23 20.62
C PHE A 679 -51.76 46.08 21.90
N CYS A 680 -50.51 46.28 22.34
CA CYS A 680 -50.21 47.08 23.52
C CYS A 680 -50.52 48.57 23.31
N LEU A 681 -50.20 49.10 22.12
CA LEU A 681 -50.55 50.46 21.73
C LEU A 681 -52.07 50.67 21.70
N GLY A 682 -52.82 49.75 21.10
CA GLY A 682 -54.28 49.80 21.06
C GLY A 682 -54.93 49.70 22.45
N SER A 683 -54.18 49.22 23.45
CA SER A 683 -54.57 49.15 24.85
C SER A 683 -53.95 50.27 25.72
N PHE A 684 -53.31 51.27 25.10
CA PHE A 684 -52.67 52.42 25.75
C PHE A 684 -51.57 52.06 26.77
N TYR A 685 -50.69 51.11 26.43
CA TYR A 685 -49.54 50.71 27.27
C TYR A 685 -48.20 51.13 26.69
N HIS A 686 -47.36 51.83 27.45
CA HIS A 686 -46.05 52.30 27.00
C HIS A 686 -45.01 51.20 26.71
N TYR A 687 -45.16 50.02 27.30
CA TYR A 687 -44.29 48.85 27.08
C TYR A 687 -45.03 47.72 26.37
N ALA A 688 -44.32 47.08 25.45
CA ALA A 688 -44.70 45.82 24.82
C ALA A 688 -43.52 44.85 24.93
N GLY A 689 -43.75 43.63 25.41
CA GLY A 689 -42.75 42.58 25.55
C GLY A 689 -43.23 41.32 24.88
N VAL A 690 -42.38 40.71 24.04
CA VAL A 690 -42.66 39.39 23.45
C VAL A 690 -41.80 38.33 24.11
N GLU A 691 -42.42 37.22 24.50
CA GLU A 691 -41.78 36.12 25.21
C GLU A 691 -42.16 34.78 24.58
N PHE A 692 -41.30 33.78 24.75
CA PHE A 692 -41.57 32.39 24.36
C PHE A 692 -41.94 32.21 22.87
N GLY A 693 -41.52 33.12 22.00
CA GLY A 693 -41.81 33.13 20.56
C GLY A 693 -43.19 33.67 20.19
N HIS A 694 -44.21 33.50 21.04
CA HIS A 694 -45.61 33.69 20.66
C HIS A 694 -46.47 34.44 21.67
N GLU A 695 -45.91 34.80 22.83
CA GLU A 695 -46.62 35.52 23.88
C GLU A 695 -46.31 37.02 23.83
N CYS A 696 -47.31 37.84 24.12
CA CYS A 696 -47.20 39.30 24.14
C CYS A 696 -47.76 39.86 25.43
N PHE A 697 -46.93 40.61 26.16
CA PHE A 697 -47.23 41.26 27.42
C PHE A 697 -47.13 42.77 27.30
N CYS A 698 -48.06 43.49 27.91
CA CYS A 698 -48.10 44.95 27.89
C CYS A 698 -47.95 45.51 29.30
N GLY A 699 -47.47 46.75 29.43
CA GLY A 699 -47.41 47.42 30.73
C GLY A 699 -47.11 48.91 30.62
N ASN A 700 -47.37 49.66 31.69
CA ASN A 700 -46.94 51.06 31.81
C ASN A 700 -45.72 51.22 32.73
N GLU A 701 -45.36 50.15 33.44
CA GLU A 701 -44.26 50.11 34.39
C GLU A 701 -43.62 48.72 34.36
N ILE A 702 -42.31 48.66 34.58
CA ILE A 702 -41.58 47.41 34.80
C ILE A 702 -41.55 47.13 36.30
N LYS A 703 -41.96 45.93 36.73
CA LYS A 703 -42.03 45.57 38.16
C LYS A 703 -40.66 45.16 38.75
N THR A 704 -39.72 46.11 38.77
CA THR A 704 -38.38 45.95 39.34
C THR A 704 -38.40 45.69 40.85
N SER A 705 -39.38 46.24 41.57
CA SER A 705 -39.57 46.01 43.01
C SER A 705 -39.84 44.55 43.37
N THR A 706 -40.32 43.75 42.41
CA THR A 706 -40.55 42.31 42.58
C THR A 706 -39.46 41.45 41.93
N GLY A 707 -38.39 42.06 41.43
CA GLY A 707 -37.21 41.36 40.90
C GLY A 707 -37.11 41.24 39.37
N ALA A 708 -37.98 41.92 38.60
CA ALA A 708 -37.81 41.99 37.15
C ALA A 708 -36.52 42.73 36.79
N THR A 709 -35.67 42.13 35.93
CA THR A 709 -34.33 42.65 35.65
C THR A 709 -34.11 42.82 34.15
N ALA A 710 -33.65 44.01 33.75
CA ALA A 710 -33.21 44.27 32.39
C ALA A 710 -31.83 43.62 32.16
N ILE A 711 -31.73 42.78 31.14
CA ILE A 711 -30.55 42.00 30.78
C ILE A 711 -30.17 42.25 29.32
N ASP A 712 -28.91 42.01 28.98
CA ASP A 712 -28.55 41.85 27.59
C ASP A 712 -29.23 40.58 27.05
N CYS A 713 -29.80 40.67 25.85
CA CYS A 713 -30.51 39.54 25.26
C CYS A 713 -29.54 38.40 24.98
N ASP A 714 -29.80 37.23 25.56
CA ASP A 714 -29.05 36.02 25.21
C ASP A 714 -29.52 35.52 23.84
N VAL A 715 -28.77 35.91 22.81
CA VAL A 715 -29.02 35.54 21.42
C VAL A 715 -28.93 34.04 21.15
N THR A 716 -28.37 33.24 22.08
CA THR A 716 -28.33 31.77 21.96
C THR A 716 -29.62 31.10 22.44
N GLN A 717 -30.44 31.82 23.19
CA GLN A 717 -31.71 31.32 23.78
C GLN A 717 -32.93 32.06 23.20
N VAL A 718 -32.72 32.92 22.21
CA VAL A 718 -33.78 33.69 21.56
C VAL A 718 -34.58 32.81 20.59
N MET A 719 -35.90 32.98 20.61
CA MET A 719 -36.85 32.31 19.76
C MET A 719 -37.27 33.24 18.62
N LEU A 720 -37.55 32.65 17.45
CA LEU A 720 -38.06 33.39 16.29
C LEU A 720 -39.55 33.62 16.44
N CYS A 721 -40.02 34.76 15.94
CA CYS A 721 -41.44 35.05 15.83
C CYS A 721 -42.09 34.13 14.78
N PRO A 722 -43.10 33.30 15.11
CA PRO A 722 -43.75 32.40 14.17
C PRO A 722 -44.39 33.10 12.96
N GLY A 723 -44.85 34.34 13.12
CA GLY A 723 -45.42 35.13 12.03
C GLY A 723 -44.37 35.82 11.14
N ASN A 724 -43.10 35.88 11.57
CA ASN A 724 -42.00 36.42 10.80
C ASN A 724 -40.64 35.91 11.36
N ASN A 725 -40.09 34.88 10.72
CA ASN A 725 -38.88 34.21 11.20
C ASN A 725 -37.60 35.07 11.15
N TYR A 726 -37.65 36.29 10.59
CA TYR A 726 -36.54 37.25 10.62
C TYR A 726 -36.55 38.16 11.86
N GLN A 727 -37.45 37.94 12.81
CA GLN A 727 -37.58 38.72 14.04
C GLN A 727 -37.42 37.84 15.27
N PHE A 728 -36.81 38.41 16.32
CA PHE A 728 -36.72 37.79 17.64
C PHE A 728 -37.96 38.05 18.50
N CYS A 729 -38.53 36.99 19.08
CA CYS A 729 -39.73 37.03 19.93
C CYS A 729 -39.48 36.47 21.35
N GLY A 730 -38.45 36.98 22.02
CA GLY A 730 -38.06 36.62 23.38
C GLY A 730 -37.37 35.27 23.45
N GLY A 731 -37.25 34.71 24.64
CA GLY A 731 -36.68 33.39 24.92
C GLY A 731 -37.51 32.64 25.93
N SER A 732 -36.97 31.54 26.45
CA SER A 732 -37.61 30.72 27.48
C SER A 732 -37.69 31.39 28.86
N SER A 733 -36.87 32.41 29.09
CA SER A 733 -36.66 33.04 30.40
C SER A 733 -36.54 34.57 30.34
N PHE A 734 -36.80 35.17 29.17
CA PHE A 734 -36.75 36.61 28.96
C PHE A 734 -37.65 37.05 27.81
N MET A 735 -38.11 38.30 27.85
CA MET A 735 -38.85 38.94 26.77
C MET A 735 -38.00 39.98 26.04
N ASN A 736 -38.17 40.10 24.72
CA ASN A 736 -37.68 41.27 23.99
C ASN A 736 -38.62 42.45 24.29
N LEU A 737 -38.10 43.48 24.94
CA LEU A 737 -38.88 44.63 25.39
C LEU A 737 -38.84 45.77 24.38
N TYR A 738 -39.97 46.43 24.20
CA TYR A 738 -40.14 47.61 23.37
C TYR A 738 -40.82 48.70 24.20
N TYR A 739 -40.39 49.95 24.04
CA TYR A 739 -40.91 51.07 24.81
C TYR A 739 -41.18 52.28 23.92
N SER A 740 -42.28 52.97 24.19
CA SER A 740 -42.55 54.28 23.62
C SER A 740 -42.90 55.29 24.71
N PRO A 741 -42.28 56.50 24.73
CA PRO A 741 -42.65 57.55 25.67
C PRO A 741 -43.98 58.26 25.30
N THR A 742 -44.54 58.00 24.12
CA THR A 742 -45.79 58.61 23.66
C THR A 742 -46.69 57.58 22.98
N LEU A 743 -47.95 57.50 23.41
CA LEU A 743 -48.99 56.61 22.86
C LEU A 743 -49.77 57.27 21.73
#